data_AF-A0A8I2YEJ7-F1
#
_entry.id   AF-A0A8I2YEJ7-F1
#
_cell.length_a   1.000
_cell.length_b   1.000
_cell.length_c   1.000
_cell.angle_alpha   90.00
_cell.angle_beta   90.00
_cell.angle_gamma   90.00
#
_symmetry.space_group_name_H-M   'P 1'
#
loop_
_entity.id
_entity.type
_entity.pdbx_description
1 polymer ?
#
loop_
_entity_poly.entity_id
_entity_poly.type
_entity_poly.pdbx_seq_one_letter_code
_entity_poly.pdbx_strand_id
1 'polypeptide(L)'
;MAQCRHCGNPFKAQGLKKHEKSCQHRVHSMLDKERHVREFEEERQRVRHAQDSMSGPVGGITHVPPASSVPGKLRSPAGSVVVDAPGPHTWHSDHGDPDYVFAEQYVGGASQRSASDASMHDVGSSAARSPQGSDIEVPADFKTEHHPRSGCPPLFQSTEDFGSLDAHAVQPDEQPWRPFQTEVDLEFADLVTQAGLNASHVNALLSIISRVANKSAKVTFKNENELRLACDRAAQELTPFTKLDVTAEYQKELKTFEVHVRPLWDWALDLLNNPLLAPHFVWNAQHLHRHDGEEYKRFYTEPWTGDRWWDIQSCLSDVPNAVPFAFILYADKTRLSSHGSVKAYPVVAQCANLPIDIQNGEHFGSGCIVGWLPIVPEPAKTEQKKSWTNFERVIWHESFLKLLEALIHLSLTGYKHTCYDEVIHWLFPLILILSANYEEQCMMTLIRGTRGKCPCPVCLVPLEELCKLSKTFPMQTISQVVEGYEAYLRKKSEGEEILKALSLRPVENVFWKVRNSEPEEAVSFDRLHFLHGGLGGKHMFEELKIILRALGWDASTRVEERYMISQNRTISSLTERTDFSVSNFPRWRNLAHFNTIMQITFSDGNKLRDVMKQVFYAALNVLTQASSPEGYCLLRMLGTYLRIDSLIGLDVHTDKTLAMIDEELVVFGDELQQYIRAVKRSDITTLKLDWDFPKAHLWKHVIQDIQAKGVARNYSTRPNKKMHGTLKDAYADRSNGKDIEKQILRVDHHHLAIKLLRGRVEAESERQSASRDDGDVEAASTRTSGLSTSIAIHYLGDRGHPP
;
A
#
# COMPACT_ATOMS: atom_id res chain seq x y z
N MET A 1 -30.63 40.83 16.62
CA MET A 1 -29.84 39.76 15.96
C MET A 1 -29.81 40.07 14.47
N ALA A 2 -28.71 39.78 13.77
CA ALA A 2 -28.59 40.02 12.34
C ALA A 2 -28.70 38.68 11.60
N GLN A 3 -29.37 38.65 10.44
CA GLN A 3 -29.64 37.45 9.68
C GLN A 3 -28.47 37.11 8.75
N CYS A 4 -28.15 35.81 8.63
CA CYS A 4 -27.18 35.34 7.64
C CYS A 4 -27.74 35.48 6.22
N ARG A 5 -26.95 36.09 5.32
CA ARG A 5 -27.33 36.30 3.91
C ARG A 5 -27.48 35.00 3.09
N HIS A 6 -26.96 33.88 3.58
CA HIS A 6 -26.95 32.60 2.88
C HIS A 6 -28.03 31.61 3.37
N CYS A 7 -28.32 31.57 4.68
CA CYS A 7 -29.32 30.64 5.24
C CYS A 7 -30.51 31.32 5.96
N GLY A 8 -30.54 32.65 6.04
CA GLY A 8 -31.63 33.40 6.69
C GLY A 8 -31.70 33.32 8.22
N ASN A 9 -30.89 32.47 8.87
CA ASN A 9 -30.93 32.27 10.31
C ASN A 9 -30.41 33.49 11.11
N PRO A 10 -31.02 33.82 12.26
CA PRO A 10 -30.62 34.96 13.09
C PRO A 10 -29.41 34.64 14.00
N PHE A 11 -28.40 35.52 14.01
CA PHE A 11 -27.21 35.40 14.86
C PHE A 11 -26.92 36.68 15.67
N LYS A 12 -26.21 36.52 16.79
CA LYS A 12 -25.59 37.65 17.50
C LYS A 12 -24.48 38.25 16.63
N ALA A 13 -24.29 39.56 16.68
CA ALA A 13 -23.37 40.29 15.78
C ALA A 13 -21.92 39.76 15.79
N GLN A 14 -21.42 39.31 16.95
CA GLN A 14 -20.09 38.69 17.09
C GLN A 14 -19.95 37.33 16.39
N GLY A 15 -21.04 36.57 16.22
CA GLY A 15 -21.04 35.25 15.59
C GLY A 15 -21.38 35.25 14.09
N LEU A 16 -22.00 36.33 13.59
CA LEU A 16 -22.54 36.38 12.23
C LEU A 16 -21.45 36.27 11.15
N LYS A 17 -20.36 37.04 11.23
CA LYS A 17 -19.29 37.00 10.20
C LYS A 17 -18.60 35.64 10.10
N LYS A 18 -18.42 34.95 11.24
CA LYS A 18 -17.81 33.60 11.28
C LYS A 18 -18.78 32.56 10.70
N HIS A 19 -20.06 32.68 11.03
CA HIS A 19 -21.11 31.85 10.44
C HIS A 19 -21.27 32.09 8.94
N GLU A 20 -21.32 33.34 8.48
CA GLU A 20 -21.54 33.68 7.06
C GLU A 20 -20.48 33.06 6.14
N LYS A 21 -19.19 33.11 6.50
CA LYS A 21 -18.14 32.43 5.72
C LYS A 21 -18.34 30.91 5.63
N SER A 22 -18.65 30.26 6.76
CA SER A 22 -18.91 28.81 6.78
C SER A 22 -20.21 28.45 6.04
N CYS A 23 -21.22 29.30 6.15
CA CYS A 23 -22.53 29.12 5.54
C CYS A 23 -22.47 29.29 4.02
N GLN A 24 -21.70 30.28 3.52
CA GLN A 24 -21.44 30.47 2.10
C GLN A 24 -20.84 29.21 1.47
N HIS A 25 -19.81 28.64 2.11
CA HIS A 25 -19.16 27.43 1.62
C HIS A 25 -20.11 26.22 1.64
N ARG A 26 -20.93 26.07 2.69
CA ARG A 26 -21.96 25.01 2.76
C ARG A 26 -23.03 25.14 1.67
N VAL A 27 -23.52 26.35 1.41
CA VAL A 27 -24.52 26.59 0.35
C VAL A 27 -23.92 26.34 -1.02
N HIS A 28 -22.68 26.77 -1.27
CA HIS A 28 -21.99 26.49 -2.54
C HIS A 28 -21.79 24.99 -2.75
N SER A 29 -21.29 24.27 -1.74
CA SER A 29 -21.16 22.81 -1.78
C SER A 29 -22.49 22.10 -2.00
N MET A 30 -23.59 22.57 -1.41
CA MET A 30 -24.93 22.02 -1.64
C MET A 30 -25.39 22.22 -3.09
N LEU A 31 -25.24 23.43 -3.64
CA LEU A 31 -25.60 23.73 -5.03
C LEU A 31 -24.74 22.94 -6.03
N ASP A 32 -23.45 22.77 -5.74
CA ASP A 32 -22.55 21.94 -6.54
C ASP A 32 -22.98 20.46 -6.52
N LYS A 33 -23.32 19.93 -5.33
CA LYS A 33 -23.88 18.57 -5.20
C LYS A 33 -25.16 18.40 -6.03
N GLU A 34 -26.10 19.35 -5.92
CA GLU A 34 -27.34 19.31 -6.70
C GLU A 34 -27.07 19.40 -8.20
N ARG A 35 -26.09 20.19 -8.64
CA ARG A 35 -25.66 20.24 -10.05
C ARG A 35 -25.16 18.87 -10.51
N HIS A 36 -24.25 18.24 -9.75
CA HIS A 36 -23.69 16.94 -10.13
C HIS A 36 -24.74 15.83 -10.17
N VAL A 37 -25.70 15.83 -9.23
CA VAL A 37 -26.83 14.88 -9.25
C VAL A 37 -27.66 15.05 -10.52
N ARG A 38 -28.01 16.30 -10.88
CA ARG A 38 -28.76 16.57 -12.11
C ARG A 38 -28.00 16.13 -13.36
N GLU A 39 -26.72 16.51 -13.47
CA GLU A 39 -25.87 16.11 -14.59
C GLU A 39 -25.78 14.59 -14.75
N PHE A 40 -25.68 13.85 -13.63
CA PHE A 40 -25.64 12.39 -13.63
C PHE A 40 -26.96 11.77 -14.08
N GLU A 41 -28.09 12.25 -13.53
CA GLU A 41 -29.41 11.75 -13.87
C GLU A 41 -29.76 12.01 -15.33
N GLU A 42 -29.44 13.21 -15.84
CA GLU A 42 -29.58 13.57 -17.25
C GLU A 42 -28.76 12.64 -18.15
N GLU A 43 -27.50 12.37 -17.81
CA GLU A 43 -26.64 11.50 -18.61
C GLU A 43 -27.13 10.04 -18.58
N ARG A 44 -27.55 9.53 -17.41
CA ARG A 44 -28.16 8.19 -17.32
C ARG A 44 -29.43 8.07 -18.14
N GLN A 45 -30.28 9.10 -18.15
CA GLN A 45 -31.49 9.12 -18.98
C GLN A 45 -31.13 9.12 -20.47
N ARG A 46 -30.12 9.89 -20.89
CA ARG A 46 -29.63 9.88 -22.28
C ARG A 46 -29.14 8.49 -22.70
N VAL A 47 -28.33 7.83 -21.86
CA VAL A 47 -27.85 6.48 -22.15
C VAL A 47 -29.00 5.48 -22.27
N ARG A 48 -29.97 5.52 -21.35
CA ARG A 48 -31.16 4.64 -21.44
C ARG A 48 -31.95 4.88 -22.71
N HIS A 49 -32.21 6.14 -23.08
CA HIS A 49 -32.89 6.47 -24.33
C HIS A 49 -32.10 6.02 -25.57
N ALA A 50 -30.76 6.09 -25.54
CA ALA A 50 -29.92 5.58 -26.63
C ALA A 50 -29.99 4.03 -26.73
N GLN A 51 -30.00 3.32 -25.59
CA GLN A 51 -30.16 1.87 -25.56
C GLN A 51 -31.55 1.42 -26.02
N ASP A 52 -32.61 2.12 -25.60
CA ASP A 52 -34.00 1.86 -25.99
C ASP A 52 -34.23 2.13 -27.50
N SER A 53 -33.59 3.16 -28.06
CA SER A 53 -33.69 3.46 -29.49
C SER A 53 -32.90 2.50 -30.38
N MET A 54 -31.79 1.93 -29.88
CA MET A 54 -31.06 0.84 -30.53
C MET A 54 -31.77 -0.52 -30.45
N SER A 55 -32.79 -0.65 -29.59
CA SER A 55 -33.59 -1.87 -29.40
C SER A 55 -35.02 -1.79 -30.00
N GLY A 56 -35.27 -0.86 -30.93
CA GLY A 56 -36.55 -0.71 -31.66
C GLY A 56 -36.91 -1.88 -32.61
N PRO A 57 -38.20 -2.06 -32.95
CA PRO A 57 -38.86 -3.36 -33.07
C PRO A 57 -38.49 -4.16 -34.32
N VAL A 58 -38.29 -5.48 -34.13
CA VAL A 58 -38.34 -6.47 -35.21
C VAL A 58 -39.69 -6.33 -35.92
N GLY A 59 -39.64 -5.91 -37.18
CA GLY A 59 -40.81 -5.66 -38.00
C GLY A 59 -41.67 -6.90 -38.23
N GLY A 60 -42.95 -6.75 -37.92
CA GLY A 60 -44.10 -7.26 -38.67
C GLY A 60 -44.07 -8.71 -39.18
N ILE A 61 -44.61 -9.63 -38.40
CA ILE A 61 -45.41 -10.73 -38.96
C ILE A 61 -46.88 -10.40 -38.71
N THR A 62 -47.58 -10.17 -39.82
CA THR A 62 -49.02 -9.91 -39.91
C THR A 62 -49.84 -11.05 -39.31
N HIS A 63 -50.78 -10.72 -38.42
CA HIS A 63 -51.86 -11.60 -37.99
C HIS A 63 -52.96 -11.68 -39.06
N VAL A 64 -53.48 -12.89 -39.30
CA VAL A 64 -54.80 -13.16 -39.91
C VAL A 64 -55.59 -14.08 -38.94
N PRO A 65 -56.93 -13.94 -38.79
CA PRO A 65 -57.67 -14.23 -37.55
C PRO A 65 -58.48 -15.56 -37.55
N PRO A 66 -59.22 -15.93 -36.47
CA PRO A 66 -59.45 -17.31 -36.01
C PRO A 66 -60.87 -17.90 -36.27
N ALA A 67 -60.97 -19.23 -36.25
CA ALA A 67 -62.14 -20.09 -35.91
C ALA A 67 -61.67 -21.56 -36.07
N SER A 68 -62.00 -22.59 -35.27
CA SER A 68 -63.21 -22.93 -34.52
C SER A 68 -62.96 -24.15 -33.60
N SER A 69 -63.87 -24.32 -32.63
CA SER A 69 -64.29 -25.56 -31.96
C SER A 69 -63.52 -26.11 -30.73
N VAL A 70 -64.06 -25.72 -29.57
CA VAL A 70 -64.23 -26.50 -28.33
C VAL A 70 -65.21 -27.67 -28.65
N PRO A 71 -65.11 -28.91 -28.07
CA PRO A 71 -65.46 -29.10 -26.65
C PRO A 71 -64.76 -30.22 -25.85
N GLY A 72 -64.28 -29.82 -24.66
CA GLY A 72 -64.70 -30.34 -23.36
C GLY A 72 -64.40 -31.79 -22.96
N LYS A 73 -63.74 -31.97 -21.80
CA LYS A 73 -64.37 -32.45 -20.55
C LYS A 73 -63.37 -32.70 -19.41
N LEU A 74 -63.84 -32.35 -18.21
CA LEU A 74 -63.66 -32.95 -16.88
C LEU A 74 -62.31 -32.86 -16.10
N ARG A 75 -62.37 -32.04 -15.04
CA ARG A 75 -62.11 -32.30 -13.60
C ARG A 75 -60.95 -33.24 -13.15
N SER A 76 -60.05 -32.58 -12.39
CA SER A 76 -59.18 -32.89 -11.22
C SER A 76 -59.45 -34.16 -10.38
N PRO A 77 -58.60 -34.58 -9.39
CA PRO A 77 -57.51 -33.83 -8.71
C PRO A 77 -56.25 -34.59 -8.19
N ALA A 78 -55.35 -33.82 -7.57
CA ALA A 78 -54.50 -34.12 -6.40
C ALA A 78 -53.03 -34.58 -6.60
N GLY A 79 -52.13 -33.97 -5.82
CA GLY A 79 -50.85 -34.56 -5.40
C GLY A 79 -49.63 -33.64 -5.45
N SER A 80 -49.21 -33.11 -4.30
CA SER A 80 -47.96 -32.39 -4.01
C SER A 80 -46.76 -33.33 -3.80
N VAL A 81 -45.54 -32.97 -4.25
CA VAL A 81 -44.22 -33.42 -3.72
C VAL A 81 -43.17 -32.37 -4.16
N VAL A 82 -42.66 -31.48 -3.30
CA VAL A 82 -41.46 -31.54 -2.40
C VAL A 82 -40.15 -31.94 -3.09
N VAL A 83 -39.16 -31.07 -2.91
CA VAL A 83 -37.78 -31.11 -3.40
C VAL A 83 -36.91 -31.76 -2.33
N ASP A 84 -35.97 -32.63 -2.71
CA ASP A 84 -34.85 -33.02 -1.84
C ASP A 84 -33.57 -33.33 -2.63
N ALA A 85 -32.44 -32.95 -2.03
CA ALA A 85 -31.06 -33.12 -2.48
C ALA A 85 -30.55 -34.57 -2.29
N PRO A 86 -29.31 -34.87 -2.75
CA PRO A 86 -28.51 -35.86 -2.03
C PRO A 86 -27.05 -35.45 -1.77
N GLY A 87 -26.60 -35.78 -0.55
CA GLY A 87 -25.20 -35.88 -0.14
C GLY A 87 -24.62 -37.30 -0.30
N PRO A 88 -23.55 -37.67 0.44
CA PRO A 88 -22.33 -38.26 -0.14
C PRO A 88 -22.10 -39.75 0.21
N HIS A 89 -21.16 -40.40 -0.51
CA HIS A 89 -20.65 -41.74 -0.18
C HIS A 89 -19.11 -41.83 -0.22
N THR A 90 -18.57 -42.39 0.85
CA THR A 90 -17.20 -42.85 1.11
C THR A 90 -16.98 -44.31 0.66
N TRP A 91 -15.77 -44.85 0.93
CA TRP A 91 -15.27 -46.26 0.90
C TRP A 91 -14.29 -46.55 -0.27
N HIS A 92 -13.14 -47.25 -0.17
CA HIS A 92 -12.49 -48.12 0.83
C HIS A 92 -10.96 -48.19 0.56
N SER A 93 -10.16 -48.50 1.58
CA SER A 93 -8.76 -48.94 1.50
C SER A 93 -8.65 -50.43 1.18
N ASP A 94 -7.60 -50.85 0.45
CA ASP A 94 -7.04 -52.20 0.61
C ASP A 94 -5.55 -52.28 0.25
N HIS A 95 -4.87 -53.20 0.93
CA HIS A 95 -3.42 -53.38 1.05
C HIS A 95 -2.72 -54.03 -0.16
N GLY A 96 -1.42 -53.76 -0.31
CA GLY A 96 -0.49 -54.59 -1.10
C GLY A 96 0.94 -54.05 -1.10
N ASP A 97 1.76 -54.52 -0.15
CA ASP A 97 3.24 -54.54 -0.23
C ASP A 97 3.65 -55.89 -0.87
N PRO A 98 4.80 -56.04 -1.58
CA PRO A 98 6.06 -56.28 -0.86
C PRO A 98 7.37 -55.77 -1.53
N ASP A 99 8.32 -55.37 -0.67
CA ASP A 99 9.73 -55.79 -0.62
C ASP A 99 10.80 -55.41 -1.69
N TYR A 100 11.91 -54.86 -1.12
CA TYR A 100 13.35 -55.19 -1.34
C TYR A 100 14.31 -54.36 -2.24
N VAL A 101 15.14 -53.52 -1.54
CA VAL A 101 16.63 -53.35 -1.47
C VAL A 101 17.58 -53.16 -2.70
N PHE A 102 18.63 -52.35 -2.43
CA PHE A 102 19.99 -52.18 -3.02
C PHE A 102 20.06 -51.39 -4.34
N ALA A 103 21.12 -50.66 -4.71
CA ALA A 103 22.23 -49.94 -4.09
C ALA A 103 23.10 -49.40 -5.25
N GLU A 104 23.91 -48.39 -4.95
CA GLU A 104 25.24 -48.10 -5.52
C GLU A 104 25.47 -47.84 -7.03
N GLN A 105 25.98 -46.62 -7.24
CA GLN A 105 27.25 -46.29 -7.90
C GLN A 105 27.38 -46.26 -9.43
N TYR A 106 28.39 -45.45 -9.80
CA TYR A 106 29.15 -45.35 -11.06
C TYR A 106 28.62 -44.34 -12.10
N VAL A 107 29.44 -43.46 -12.71
CA VAL A 107 30.84 -43.04 -12.47
C VAL A 107 31.10 -41.82 -13.38
N GLY A 108 32.01 -40.95 -12.97
CA GLY A 108 32.54 -39.89 -13.83
C GLY A 108 33.52 -40.41 -14.88
N GLY A 109 33.51 -39.79 -16.07
CA GLY A 109 34.49 -40.08 -17.11
C GLY A 109 34.70 -38.87 -18.02
N ALA A 110 35.87 -38.24 -17.86
CA ALA A 110 36.40 -37.22 -18.76
C ALA A 110 37.26 -37.87 -19.86
N SER A 111 37.23 -37.33 -21.08
CA SER A 111 38.31 -37.37 -22.08
C SER A 111 37.93 -36.46 -23.26
N GLN A 112 38.51 -35.26 -23.40
CA GLN A 112 39.73 -34.92 -24.15
C GLN A 112 39.73 -35.17 -25.68
N ARG A 113 39.88 -34.03 -26.40
CA ARG A 113 40.65 -33.77 -27.63
C ARG A 113 40.17 -34.37 -28.96
N SER A 114 39.90 -33.51 -29.94
CA SER A 114 40.92 -33.09 -30.91
C SER A 114 40.36 -32.11 -31.96
N ALA A 115 41.19 -31.14 -32.32
CA ALA A 115 41.03 -30.25 -33.45
C ALA A 115 41.85 -30.77 -34.63
N SER A 116 41.38 -30.55 -35.87
CA SER A 116 42.26 -30.46 -37.04
C SER A 116 41.58 -29.71 -38.18
N ASP A 117 42.27 -28.66 -38.62
CA ASP A 117 42.15 -27.93 -39.88
C ASP A 117 42.06 -28.82 -41.13
N ALA A 118 41.38 -28.32 -42.18
CA ALA A 118 41.99 -28.06 -43.49
C ALA A 118 40.97 -27.47 -44.49
N SER A 119 41.51 -26.71 -45.44
CA SER A 119 40.91 -25.66 -46.26
C SER A 119 40.60 -26.05 -47.72
N MET A 120 39.85 -25.14 -48.39
CA MET A 120 39.74 -24.86 -49.84
C MET A 120 38.99 -25.85 -50.76
N HIS A 121 37.87 -25.40 -51.33
CA HIS A 121 37.86 -24.77 -52.67
C HIS A 121 36.45 -24.27 -53.06
N ASP A 122 36.47 -23.09 -53.67
CA ASP A 122 35.40 -22.36 -54.36
C ASP A 122 35.04 -23.03 -55.71
N VAL A 123 33.76 -22.95 -56.10
CA VAL A 123 33.18 -22.71 -57.44
C VAL A 123 31.74 -23.24 -57.48
N GLY A 124 30.76 -22.36 -57.75
CA GLY A 124 29.50 -22.80 -58.37
C GLY A 124 28.26 -21.99 -58.01
N SER A 125 28.10 -20.81 -58.60
CA SER A 125 26.85 -20.05 -58.60
C SER A 125 25.74 -20.81 -59.35
N SER A 126 24.60 -21.05 -58.69
CA SER A 126 23.34 -21.44 -59.33
C SER A 126 22.14 -21.00 -58.50
N ALA A 127 21.44 -20.01 -59.05
CA ALA A 127 20.11 -19.50 -58.79
C ALA A 127 19.13 -20.32 -57.92
N ALA A 128 18.54 -19.57 -56.97
CA ALA A 128 17.11 -19.51 -56.64
C ALA A 128 16.37 -20.80 -56.26
N ARG A 129 16.08 -20.91 -54.96
CA ARG A 129 14.75 -21.21 -54.40
C ARG A 129 14.74 -20.82 -52.92
N SER A 130 14.05 -19.74 -52.59
CA SER A 130 13.72 -19.41 -51.21
C SER A 130 12.89 -20.56 -50.63
N PRO A 131 13.29 -21.20 -49.52
CA PRO A 131 12.35 -21.98 -48.74
C PRO A 131 11.40 -20.97 -48.11
N GLN A 132 10.10 -21.15 -48.34
CA GLN A 132 9.08 -20.55 -47.49
C GLN A 132 9.35 -21.03 -46.06
N GLY A 133 10.05 -20.21 -45.29
CA GLY A 133 10.02 -20.31 -43.84
C GLY A 133 8.61 -19.94 -43.43
N SER A 134 7.89 -20.92 -42.89
CA SER A 134 6.81 -20.61 -41.96
C SER A 134 7.45 -19.80 -40.83
N ASP A 135 7.25 -18.49 -40.83
CA ASP A 135 7.49 -17.69 -39.64
C ASP A 135 6.67 -18.33 -38.52
N ILE A 136 7.35 -19.03 -37.61
CA ILE A 136 6.74 -19.41 -36.34
C ILE A 136 6.51 -18.08 -35.65
N GLU A 137 5.28 -17.56 -35.67
CA GLU A 137 4.88 -16.40 -34.88
C GLU A 137 5.24 -16.70 -33.43
N VAL A 138 6.36 -16.15 -32.97
CA VAL A 138 6.76 -16.24 -31.57
C VAL A 138 5.71 -15.44 -30.80
N PRO A 139 5.00 -16.06 -29.84
CA PRO A 139 4.01 -15.34 -29.04
C PRO A 139 4.67 -14.16 -28.33
N ALA A 140 4.02 -13.01 -28.34
CA ALA A 140 4.52 -11.83 -27.61
C ALA A 140 4.71 -12.16 -26.13
N ASP A 141 5.77 -11.64 -25.51
CA ASP A 141 6.14 -11.99 -24.13
C ASP A 141 5.07 -11.59 -23.10
N PHE A 142 4.31 -10.53 -23.38
CA PHE A 142 3.32 -10.00 -22.47
C PHE A 142 1.97 -9.73 -23.15
N LYS A 143 0.90 -9.90 -22.37
CA LYS A 143 -0.48 -9.59 -22.74
C LYS A 143 -1.14 -8.76 -21.63
N THR A 144 -1.57 -7.57 -21.97
CA THR A 144 -2.41 -6.71 -21.13
C THR A 144 -3.85 -6.84 -21.59
N GLU A 145 -4.70 -7.40 -20.74
CA GLU A 145 -6.15 -7.44 -20.94
C GLU A 145 -6.78 -6.26 -20.22
N HIS A 146 -7.40 -5.35 -20.96
CA HIS A 146 -8.10 -4.22 -20.40
C HIS A 146 -9.53 -4.60 -20.00
N HIS A 147 -10.05 -3.94 -18.96
CA HIS A 147 -11.44 -4.11 -18.56
C HIS A 147 -12.40 -3.87 -19.74
N PRO A 148 -13.44 -4.70 -19.98
CA PRO A 148 -14.33 -4.58 -21.15
C PRO A 148 -14.97 -3.20 -21.31
N ARG A 149 -15.27 -2.51 -20.20
CA ARG A 149 -15.80 -1.12 -20.20
C ARG A 149 -14.83 -0.06 -20.73
N SER A 150 -13.54 -0.37 -20.88
CA SER A 150 -12.57 0.54 -21.50
C SER A 150 -12.73 0.64 -23.01
N GLY A 151 -13.32 -0.38 -23.66
CA GLY A 151 -13.37 -0.49 -25.12
C GLY A 151 -12.02 -0.78 -25.78
N CYS A 152 -10.94 -0.96 -25.00
CA CYS A 152 -9.61 -1.25 -25.53
C CYS A 152 -9.44 -2.75 -25.81
N PRO A 153 -8.94 -3.15 -27.00
CA PRO A 153 -8.58 -4.54 -27.26
C PRO A 153 -7.36 -4.96 -26.40
N PRO A 154 -7.14 -6.28 -26.20
CA PRO A 154 -5.92 -6.76 -25.54
C PRO A 154 -4.67 -6.26 -26.26
N LEU A 155 -3.68 -5.82 -25.48
CA LEU A 155 -2.39 -5.32 -25.96
C LEU A 155 -1.33 -6.41 -25.77
N PHE A 156 -0.57 -6.70 -26.82
CA PHE A 156 0.52 -7.67 -26.83
C PHE A 156 1.86 -6.95 -26.99
N GLN A 157 2.84 -7.25 -26.15
CA GLN A 157 4.11 -6.53 -26.06
C GLN A 157 5.29 -7.50 -25.94
N SER A 158 6.42 -7.18 -26.56
CA SER A 158 7.70 -7.86 -26.29
C SER A 158 8.22 -7.51 -24.89
N THR A 159 9.24 -8.20 -24.40
CA THR A 159 9.92 -7.84 -23.16
C THR A 159 10.56 -6.44 -23.26
N GLU A 160 11.08 -6.07 -24.43
CA GLU A 160 11.63 -4.75 -24.69
C GLU A 160 10.59 -3.64 -24.73
N ASP A 161 9.31 -3.96 -24.96
CA ASP A 161 8.20 -2.99 -24.98
C ASP A 161 7.43 -2.99 -23.66
N PHE A 162 7.39 -4.12 -22.95
CA PHE A 162 6.55 -4.30 -21.76
C PHE A 162 7.19 -3.67 -20.53
N GLY A 163 6.53 -2.65 -19.99
CA GLY A 163 7.11 -1.81 -18.94
C GLY A 163 8.25 -0.93 -19.43
N SER A 164 8.60 -1.02 -20.71
CA SER A 164 9.52 -0.13 -21.40
C SER A 164 8.77 1.06 -21.96
N LEU A 165 9.33 2.23 -21.69
CA LEU A 165 9.23 3.37 -22.59
C LEU A 165 10.64 3.52 -23.15
N ASP A 166 10.78 3.48 -24.48
CA ASP A 166 12.05 3.42 -25.24
C ASP A 166 13.28 3.97 -24.49
N ALA A 167 14.25 3.09 -24.19
CA ALA A 167 15.54 3.47 -23.60
C ALA A 167 16.70 2.90 -24.43
N HIS A 168 17.67 3.76 -24.78
CA HIS A 168 18.93 3.38 -25.46
C HIS A 168 20.13 3.30 -24.48
N ALA A 169 21.18 2.54 -24.83
CA ALA A 169 22.34 2.21 -23.98
C ALA A 169 23.59 3.13 -24.13
N VAL A 170 24.49 3.17 -23.12
CA VAL A 170 25.72 4.02 -23.05
C VAL A 170 27.00 3.26 -22.56
N GLN A 171 28.23 3.70 -22.92
CA GLN A 171 29.61 3.16 -22.67
C GLN A 171 30.55 4.19 -21.92
N PRO A 172 31.79 3.87 -21.42
CA PRO A 172 32.43 4.43 -20.18
C PRO A 172 33.19 5.79 -20.23
N ASP A 173 33.53 6.38 -19.05
CA ASP A 173 34.16 7.74 -18.84
C ASP A 173 35.43 7.75 -17.93
N GLU A 174 36.56 8.34 -18.40
CA GLU A 174 37.89 8.48 -17.75
C GLU A 174 38.05 9.70 -16.81
N GLN A 175 37.01 10.52 -16.64
CA GLN A 175 37.02 11.66 -15.71
C GLN A 175 35.96 11.42 -14.62
N PRO A 176 36.32 10.71 -13.52
CA PRO A 176 35.33 10.15 -12.61
C PRO A 176 34.81 11.16 -11.56
N TRP A 177 35.62 12.18 -11.24
CA TRP A 177 35.15 13.37 -10.52
C TRP A 177 34.45 14.32 -11.48
N ARG A 178 34.63 14.15 -12.80
CA ARG A 178 33.72 14.81 -13.69
C ARG A 178 32.31 14.28 -13.42
N PRO A 179 31.37 15.23 -13.37
CA PRO A 179 31.52 16.58 -13.94
C PRO A 179 32.08 17.68 -13.03
N PHE A 180 32.46 17.45 -11.76
CA PHE A 180 32.98 18.53 -10.91
C PHE A 180 34.20 19.20 -11.55
N GLN A 181 34.07 20.52 -11.79
CA GLN A 181 35.04 21.31 -12.54
C GLN A 181 36.36 21.45 -11.79
N THR A 182 36.30 21.41 -10.46
CA THR A 182 37.43 21.48 -9.54
C THR A 182 37.14 20.63 -8.30
N GLU A 183 38.19 20.24 -7.58
CA GLU A 183 38.08 19.49 -6.32
C GLU A 183 37.32 20.28 -5.21
N VAL A 184 37.14 21.60 -5.35
CA VAL A 184 36.42 22.44 -4.38
C VAL A 184 34.89 22.41 -4.55
N ASP A 185 34.37 22.18 -5.77
CA ASP A 185 32.94 21.88 -6.01
C ASP A 185 32.53 20.58 -5.31
N LEU A 186 33.49 19.66 -5.10
CA LEU A 186 33.33 18.43 -4.34
C LEU A 186 33.35 18.68 -2.81
N GLU A 187 34.25 19.54 -2.28
CA GLU A 187 34.22 19.95 -0.86
C GLU A 187 32.92 20.69 -0.47
N PHE A 188 32.34 21.49 -1.39
CA PHE A 188 31.04 22.12 -1.22
C PHE A 188 29.89 21.11 -1.33
N ALA A 189 29.92 20.23 -2.34
CA ALA A 189 28.96 19.14 -2.46
C ALA A 189 28.98 18.21 -1.23
N ASP A 190 30.13 17.94 -0.60
CA ASP A 190 30.21 17.07 0.59
C ASP A 190 29.66 17.74 1.86
N LEU A 191 29.92 19.03 2.09
CA LEU A 191 29.36 19.78 3.22
C LEU A 191 27.82 19.90 3.16
N VAL A 192 27.27 20.12 1.97
CA VAL A 192 25.84 20.09 1.62
C VAL A 192 25.22 18.72 1.93
N THR A 193 26.00 17.69 1.67
CA THR A 193 25.60 16.29 1.82
C THR A 193 25.67 15.83 3.28
N GLN A 194 26.74 16.14 4.03
CA GLN A 194 26.90 15.75 5.45
C GLN A 194 25.98 16.53 6.41
N ALA A 195 25.68 17.79 6.12
CA ALA A 195 24.79 18.60 6.94
C ALA A 195 23.28 18.40 6.65
N GLY A 196 22.92 17.59 5.64
CA GLY A 196 21.53 17.38 5.20
C GLY A 196 20.87 18.63 4.59
N LEU A 197 21.67 19.57 4.07
CA LEU A 197 21.19 20.82 3.48
C LEU A 197 20.72 20.57 2.05
N ASN A 198 19.49 20.94 1.65
CA ASN A 198 19.04 20.66 0.28
C ASN A 198 19.59 21.67 -0.76
N ALA A 199 19.77 21.24 -2.01
CA ALA A 199 20.31 22.02 -3.13
C ALA A 199 19.73 23.44 -3.30
N SER A 200 18.51 23.70 -2.81
CA SER A 200 17.88 25.04 -2.82
C SER A 200 18.46 25.98 -1.76
N HIS A 201 18.88 25.50 -0.60
CA HIS A 201 19.60 26.26 0.43
C HIS A 201 21.05 26.50 0.03
N VAL A 202 21.57 25.55 -0.71
CA VAL A 202 22.93 25.46 -1.23
C VAL A 202 23.13 26.40 -2.41
N ASN A 203 22.23 26.37 -3.40
CA ASN A 203 22.18 27.33 -4.50
C ASN A 203 21.70 28.72 -4.07
N ALA A 204 20.85 28.83 -3.05
CA ALA A 204 20.55 30.12 -2.43
C ALA A 204 21.79 30.70 -1.75
N LEU A 205 22.55 29.91 -0.97
CA LEU A 205 23.85 30.33 -0.43
C LEU A 205 24.81 30.73 -1.56
N LEU A 206 25.00 29.91 -2.60
CA LEU A 206 25.89 30.20 -3.73
C LEU A 206 25.47 31.42 -4.55
N SER A 207 24.18 31.58 -4.87
CA SER A 207 23.65 32.69 -5.66
C SER A 207 23.64 34.02 -4.88
N ILE A 208 23.40 33.99 -3.57
CA ILE A 208 23.49 35.16 -2.68
C ILE A 208 24.94 35.61 -2.51
N ILE A 209 25.87 34.66 -2.30
CA ILE A 209 27.32 34.90 -2.28
C ILE A 209 27.78 35.51 -3.62
N SER A 210 27.33 34.97 -4.75
CA SER A 210 27.69 35.44 -6.11
C SER A 210 27.09 36.82 -6.49
N ARG A 211 25.84 37.13 -6.11
CA ARG A 211 25.17 38.42 -6.43
C ARG A 211 25.53 39.59 -5.50
N VAL A 212 25.93 39.33 -4.25
CA VAL A 212 26.40 40.33 -3.26
C VAL A 212 27.88 40.69 -3.48
N ALA A 213 28.71 39.73 -3.88
CA ALA A 213 30.10 39.97 -4.27
C ALA A 213 30.22 40.83 -5.54
N ASN A 214 29.27 40.74 -6.49
CA ASN A 214 29.32 41.36 -7.82
C ASN A 214 28.50 42.68 -7.96
N LYS A 215 27.92 43.22 -6.87
CA LYS A 215 27.02 44.42 -6.81
C LYS A 215 25.80 44.43 -7.77
N SER A 216 25.44 43.33 -8.43
CA SER A 216 24.47 43.30 -9.53
C SER A 216 23.03 42.85 -9.16
N ALA A 217 22.77 42.34 -7.95
CA ALA A 217 21.40 42.01 -7.53
C ALA A 217 21.23 41.91 -6.00
N LYS A 218 19.97 41.98 -5.52
CA LYS A 218 19.61 42.01 -4.09
C LYS A 218 18.55 40.95 -3.76
N VAL A 219 18.75 40.16 -2.69
CA VAL A 219 17.63 39.43 -2.06
C VAL A 219 16.73 40.48 -1.41
N THR A 220 15.47 40.53 -1.82
CA THR A 220 14.54 41.56 -1.35
C THR A 220 13.87 41.19 -0.03
N PHE A 221 13.82 39.89 0.30
CA PHE A 221 13.31 39.41 1.58
C PHE A 221 14.18 39.96 2.71
N LYS A 222 13.63 40.87 3.49
CA LYS A 222 14.37 41.53 4.58
C LYS A 222 14.34 40.74 5.87
N ASN A 223 13.48 39.73 5.97
CA ASN A 223 13.24 38.94 7.17
C ASN A 223 12.42 37.68 6.85
N GLU A 224 12.32 36.78 7.83
CA GLU A 224 11.50 35.56 7.76
C GLU A 224 10.03 35.84 7.43
N ASN A 225 9.47 36.96 7.89
CA ASN A 225 8.07 37.27 7.62
C ASN A 225 7.81 37.47 6.12
N GLU A 226 8.73 38.12 5.39
CA GLU A 226 8.58 38.31 3.95
C GLU A 226 8.72 37.01 3.16
N LEU A 227 9.64 36.11 3.57
CA LEU A 227 9.73 34.74 3.04
C LEU A 227 8.44 33.95 3.30
N ARG A 228 7.94 34.01 4.56
CA ARG A 228 6.71 33.33 4.97
C ARG A 228 5.51 33.80 4.15
N LEU A 229 5.37 35.12 3.95
CA LEU A 229 4.30 35.68 3.13
C LEU A 229 4.35 35.21 1.67
N ALA A 230 5.54 34.94 1.13
CA ALA A 230 5.68 34.38 -0.22
C ALA A 230 5.21 32.92 -0.26
N CYS A 231 5.60 32.09 0.72
CA CYS A 231 5.11 30.73 0.84
C CYS A 231 3.59 30.67 1.07
N ASP A 232 3.05 31.57 1.90
CA ASP A 232 1.61 31.70 2.13
C ASP A 232 0.84 32.09 0.86
N ARG A 233 1.45 32.82 -0.08
CA ARG A 233 0.84 33.11 -1.40
C ARG A 233 0.89 31.89 -2.32
N ALA A 234 2.02 31.19 -2.39
CA ALA A 234 2.15 29.97 -3.20
C ALA A 234 1.16 28.88 -2.75
N ALA A 235 0.97 28.74 -1.44
CA ALA A 235 0.00 27.85 -0.84
C ALA A 235 -1.45 28.09 -1.29
N GLN A 236 -1.81 29.30 -1.76
CA GLN A 236 -3.17 29.61 -2.21
C GLN A 236 -3.56 28.91 -3.52
N GLU A 237 -2.59 28.35 -4.27
CA GLU A 237 -2.87 27.52 -5.45
C GLU A 237 -3.38 26.12 -5.11
N LEU A 238 -3.35 25.74 -3.83
CA LEU A 238 -3.67 24.40 -3.36
C LEU A 238 -4.81 24.43 -2.35
N THR A 239 -5.50 23.30 -2.21
CA THR A 239 -6.58 23.15 -1.24
C THR A 239 -6.05 23.39 0.19
N PRO A 240 -6.58 24.38 0.91
CA PRO A 240 -6.10 24.69 2.26
C PRO A 240 -6.71 23.76 3.31
N PHE A 241 -6.09 23.70 4.49
CA PHE A 241 -6.72 23.09 5.65
C PHE A 241 -7.83 23.99 6.20
N THR A 242 -8.98 23.38 6.46
CA THR A 242 -10.09 23.98 7.19
C THR A 242 -10.19 23.38 8.59
N LYS A 243 -10.35 24.26 9.57
CA LYS A 243 -10.55 23.91 10.97
C LYS A 243 -12.04 23.75 11.23
N LEU A 244 -12.44 22.58 11.72
CA LEU A 244 -13.82 22.22 12.04
C LEU A 244 -13.92 21.72 13.48
N ASP A 245 -15.13 21.76 14.01
CA ASP A 245 -15.44 21.25 15.35
C ASP A 245 -16.26 19.95 15.20
N VAL A 246 -15.90 18.93 15.96
CA VAL A 246 -16.62 17.66 16.09
C VAL A 246 -17.17 17.58 17.49
N THR A 247 -18.48 17.41 17.63
CA THR A 247 -19.16 17.36 18.91
C THR A 247 -19.87 16.01 19.06
N ALA A 248 -19.63 15.32 20.17
CA ALA A 248 -20.37 14.12 20.54
C ALA A 248 -20.74 14.16 22.03
N GLU A 249 -21.85 13.51 22.38
CA GLU A 249 -22.29 13.40 23.76
C GLU A 249 -21.53 12.29 24.50
N TYR A 250 -21.01 12.61 25.69
CA TYR A 250 -20.48 11.64 26.64
C TYR A 250 -21.09 11.90 28.01
N GLN A 251 -21.77 10.91 28.58
CA GLN A 251 -22.40 11.01 29.90
C GLN A 251 -23.33 12.24 30.04
N LYS A 252 -24.15 12.53 29.02
CA LYS A 252 -25.05 13.70 28.95
C LYS A 252 -24.34 15.05 28.84
N GLU A 253 -23.03 15.07 28.63
CA GLU A 253 -22.26 16.27 28.33
C GLU A 253 -21.81 16.28 26.87
N LEU A 254 -22.07 17.37 26.16
CA LEU A 254 -21.49 17.56 24.83
C LEU A 254 -20.02 17.91 24.97
N LYS A 255 -19.15 17.12 24.32
CA LYS A 255 -17.72 17.37 24.25
C LYS A 255 -17.36 17.70 22.80
N THR A 256 -16.63 18.79 22.62
CA THR A 256 -16.21 19.29 21.31
C THR A 256 -14.72 19.19 21.14
N PHE A 257 -14.28 18.70 19.99
CA PHE A 257 -12.88 18.55 19.61
C PHE A 257 -12.63 19.27 18.28
N GLU A 258 -11.45 19.88 18.17
CA GLU A 258 -11.00 20.51 16.95
C GLU A 258 -10.40 19.47 16.01
N VAL A 259 -10.81 19.50 14.74
CA VAL A 259 -10.23 18.71 13.65
C VAL A 259 -9.78 19.65 12.55
N HIS A 260 -8.65 19.36 11.92
CA HIS A 260 -8.23 20.07 10.71
C HIS A 260 -8.33 19.11 9.53
N VAL A 261 -9.02 19.53 8.47
CA VAL A 261 -9.22 18.73 7.27
C VAL A 261 -8.87 19.54 6.03
N ARG A 262 -8.14 18.92 5.12
CA ARG A 262 -8.12 19.28 3.71
C ARG A 262 -9.10 18.31 3.05
N PRO A 263 -10.28 18.76 2.57
CA PRO A 263 -11.28 17.86 1.99
C PRO A 263 -10.64 16.94 0.94
N LEU A 264 -10.93 15.64 1.03
CA LEU A 264 -10.19 14.64 0.25
C LEU A 264 -10.43 14.79 -1.26
N TRP A 265 -11.64 15.17 -1.65
CA TRP A 265 -11.96 15.39 -3.06
C TRP A 265 -11.30 16.66 -3.63
N ASP A 266 -11.28 17.75 -2.88
CA ASP A 266 -10.65 19.00 -3.34
C ASP A 266 -9.14 18.80 -3.53
N TRP A 267 -8.50 18.06 -2.61
CA TRP A 267 -7.10 17.63 -2.79
C TRP A 267 -6.92 16.74 -4.04
N ALA A 268 -7.86 15.84 -4.33
CA ALA A 268 -7.80 15.02 -5.54
C ALA A 268 -7.88 15.87 -6.81
N LEU A 269 -8.68 16.94 -6.80
CA LEU A 269 -8.75 17.89 -7.90
C LEU A 269 -7.42 18.64 -8.09
N ASP A 270 -6.68 18.94 -7.02
CA ASP A 270 -5.32 19.51 -7.15
C ASP A 270 -4.37 18.57 -7.91
N LEU A 271 -4.52 17.24 -7.74
CA LEU A 271 -3.75 16.24 -8.49
C LEU A 271 -4.21 16.13 -9.95
N LEU A 272 -5.52 16.02 -10.16
CA LEU A 272 -6.13 15.87 -11.48
C LEU A 272 -5.85 17.07 -12.40
N ASN A 273 -5.87 18.28 -11.83
CA ASN A 273 -5.58 19.51 -12.57
C ASN A 273 -4.08 19.78 -12.77
N ASN A 274 -3.20 18.90 -12.30
CA ASN A 274 -1.76 19.05 -12.49
C ASN A 274 -1.32 18.38 -13.81
N PRO A 275 -0.92 19.16 -14.83
CA PRO A 275 -0.51 18.61 -16.13
C PRO A 275 0.75 17.73 -16.05
N LEU A 276 1.55 17.84 -14.98
CA LEU A 276 2.73 16.98 -14.77
C LEU A 276 2.36 15.59 -14.25
N LEU A 277 1.19 15.44 -13.61
CA LEU A 277 0.71 14.14 -13.15
C LEU A 277 -0.23 13.49 -14.16
N ALA A 278 -0.87 14.31 -15.00
CA ALA A 278 -1.95 13.88 -15.87
C ALA A 278 -1.59 12.69 -16.80
N PRO A 279 -0.38 12.61 -17.40
CA PRO A 279 0.02 11.45 -18.22
C PRO A 279 0.19 10.14 -17.44
N HIS A 280 0.31 10.21 -16.11
CA HIS A 280 0.60 9.06 -15.25
C HIS A 280 -0.66 8.43 -14.65
N PHE A 281 -1.85 8.99 -14.88
CA PHE A 281 -3.09 8.40 -14.36
C PHE A 281 -3.46 7.14 -15.14
N VAL A 282 -3.77 6.08 -14.40
CA VAL A 282 -4.38 4.86 -14.92
C VAL A 282 -5.85 4.83 -14.50
N TRP A 283 -6.75 4.75 -15.48
CA TRP A 283 -8.20 4.83 -15.26
C TRP A 283 -8.88 3.46 -15.19
N ASN A 284 -8.45 2.52 -16.04
CA ASN A 284 -9.11 1.25 -16.23
C ASN A 284 -8.37 0.11 -15.54
N ALA A 285 -9.11 -0.87 -15.03
CA ALA A 285 -8.56 -2.12 -14.55
C ALA A 285 -7.85 -2.87 -15.68
N GLN A 286 -6.82 -3.64 -15.32
CA GLN A 286 -6.01 -4.42 -16.25
C GLN A 286 -5.70 -5.79 -15.66
N HIS A 287 -5.70 -6.84 -16.47
CA HIS A 287 -5.06 -8.10 -16.13
C HIS A 287 -3.79 -8.24 -16.95
N LEU A 288 -2.65 -8.30 -16.25
CA LEU A 288 -1.35 -8.45 -16.88
C LEU A 288 -0.98 -9.93 -16.94
N HIS A 289 -0.45 -10.37 -18.08
CA HIS A 289 -0.01 -11.73 -18.28
C HIS A 289 1.37 -11.77 -18.93
N ARG A 290 2.16 -12.77 -18.57
CA ARG A 290 3.44 -13.09 -19.20
C ARG A 290 3.38 -14.48 -19.81
N HIS A 291 3.85 -14.64 -21.04
CA HIS A 291 3.99 -15.93 -21.69
C HIS A 291 5.18 -16.69 -21.08
N ASP A 292 4.98 -17.93 -20.65
CA ASP A 292 6.04 -18.78 -20.07
C ASP A 292 6.66 -19.78 -21.06
N GLY A 293 6.25 -19.70 -22.33
CA GLY A 293 6.63 -20.64 -23.39
C GLY A 293 5.52 -21.61 -23.75
N GLU A 294 4.55 -21.83 -22.87
CA GLU A 294 3.37 -22.67 -23.10
C GLU A 294 2.08 -21.84 -23.07
N GLU A 295 1.90 -20.99 -22.07
CA GLU A 295 0.70 -20.18 -21.90
C GLU A 295 0.95 -18.82 -21.23
N TYR A 296 -0.06 -17.95 -21.30
CA TYR A 296 -0.04 -16.66 -20.63
C TYR A 296 -0.44 -16.81 -19.16
N LYS A 297 0.51 -16.53 -18.25
CA LYS A 297 0.31 -16.56 -16.81
C LYS A 297 0.02 -15.16 -16.27
N ARG A 298 -1.07 -15.02 -15.53
CA ARG A 298 -1.44 -13.75 -14.89
C ARG A 298 -0.42 -13.37 -13.81
N PHE A 299 -0.18 -12.07 -13.67
CA PHE A 299 0.56 -11.52 -12.55
C PHE A 299 -0.02 -10.18 -12.04
N TYR A 300 0.30 -9.87 -10.79
CA TYR A 300 -0.18 -8.74 -10.01
C TYR A 300 0.98 -7.79 -9.69
N THR A 301 0.73 -6.48 -9.81
CA THR A 301 1.68 -5.41 -9.49
C THR A 301 0.96 -4.26 -8.78
N GLU A 302 0.36 -3.35 -9.54
CA GLU A 302 -0.29 -2.13 -9.07
C GLU A 302 -1.76 -2.36 -8.67
N PRO A 303 -2.41 -1.45 -7.93
CA PRO A 303 -3.79 -1.66 -7.47
C PRO A 303 -4.81 -1.91 -8.59
N TRP A 304 -4.65 -1.28 -9.76
CA TRP A 304 -5.51 -1.49 -10.92
C TRP A 304 -5.31 -2.85 -11.61
N THR A 305 -4.30 -3.62 -11.19
CA THR A 305 -4.09 -5.00 -11.66
C THR A 305 -4.82 -6.05 -10.81
N GLY A 306 -5.33 -5.63 -9.65
CA GLY A 306 -6.06 -6.47 -8.71
C GLY A 306 -7.54 -6.62 -9.02
N ASP A 307 -8.11 -7.72 -8.56
CA ASP A 307 -9.50 -8.13 -8.80
C ASP A 307 -10.50 -7.11 -8.27
N ARG A 308 -10.21 -6.46 -7.15
CA ARG A 308 -11.15 -5.49 -6.54
C ARG A 308 -11.40 -4.30 -7.47
N TRP A 309 -10.37 -3.80 -8.15
CA TRP A 309 -10.54 -2.69 -9.08
C TRP A 309 -11.43 -3.11 -10.26
N TRP A 310 -11.19 -4.33 -10.78
CA TRP A 310 -11.98 -4.92 -11.85
C TRP A 310 -13.45 -5.08 -11.47
N ASP A 311 -13.72 -5.67 -10.30
CA ASP A 311 -15.07 -5.90 -9.78
C ASP A 311 -15.82 -4.58 -9.57
N ILE A 312 -15.14 -3.58 -9.00
CA ILE A 312 -15.72 -2.24 -8.82
C ILE A 312 -16.06 -1.64 -10.17
N GLN A 313 -15.12 -1.67 -11.13
CA GLN A 313 -15.34 -1.10 -12.45
C GLN A 313 -16.50 -1.80 -13.18
N SER A 314 -16.68 -3.11 -12.98
CA SER A 314 -17.84 -3.88 -13.49
C SER A 314 -19.16 -3.43 -12.86
N CYS A 315 -19.15 -2.99 -11.60
CA CYS A 315 -20.34 -2.58 -10.86
C CYS A 315 -20.70 -1.09 -11.00
N LEU A 316 -19.89 -0.27 -11.67
CA LEU A 316 -20.19 1.15 -11.87
C LEU A 316 -21.43 1.37 -12.75
N SER A 317 -21.94 2.60 -12.76
CA SER A 317 -23.07 2.96 -13.62
C SER A 317 -22.69 2.94 -15.09
N ASP A 318 -23.63 2.64 -15.98
CA ASP A 318 -23.41 2.57 -17.44
C ASP A 318 -23.25 3.94 -18.13
N VAL A 319 -22.85 4.96 -17.39
CA VAL A 319 -22.49 6.26 -17.99
C VAL A 319 -21.18 6.10 -18.78
N PRO A 320 -20.98 6.83 -19.89
CA PRO A 320 -19.76 6.69 -20.69
C PRO A 320 -18.52 6.98 -19.87
N ASN A 321 -17.46 6.19 -20.09
CA ASN A 321 -16.15 6.33 -19.42
C ASN A 321 -16.26 6.37 -17.87
N ALA A 322 -17.18 5.57 -17.30
CA ALA A 322 -17.26 5.36 -15.86
C ALA A 322 -16.03 4.59 -15.37
N VAL A 323 -15.24 5.21 -14.50
CA VAL A 323 -13.98 4.64 -13.99
C VAL A 323 -13.84 4.83 -12.47
N PRO A 324 -13.19 3.89 -11.78
CA PRO A 324 -12.90 4.05 -10.36
C PRO A 324 -11.83 5.14 -10.12
N PHE A 325 -12.03 5.95 -9.08
CA PHE A 325 -11.02 6.89 -8.58
C PHE A 325 -10.65 6.51 -7.15
N ALA A 326 -9.54 5.81 -6.98
CA ALA A 326 -9.25 5.11 -5.74
C ALA A 326 -8.27 5.85 -4.83
N PHE A 327 -8.60 5.90 -3.54
CA PHE A 327 -7.76 6.46 -2.48
C PHE A 327 -7.12 5.36 -1.62
N ILE A 328 -5.90 5.63 -1.19
CA ILE A 328 -5.18 4.89 -0.14
C ILE A 328 -5.08 5.83 1.06
N LEU A 329 -5.56 5.39 2.22
CA LEU A 329 -5.54 6.21 3.44
C LEU A 329 -4.70 5.54 4.53
N TYR A 330 -3.89 6.35 5.20
CA TYR A 330 -3.13 5.98 6.39
C TYR A 330 -3.46 6.93 7.53
N ALA A 331 -3.65 6.40 8.73
CA ALA A 331 -3.78 7.19 9.95
C ALA A 331 -3.07 6.49 11.10
N ASP A 332 -2.26 7.21 11.85
CA ASP A 332 -1.53 6.68 13.00
C ASP A 332 -1.14 7.79 13.96
N LYS A 333 -1.14 7.48 15.26
CA LYS A 333 -0.72 8.44 16.28
C LYS A 333 0.80 8.51 16.34
N THR A 334 1.34 9.72 16.24
CA THR A 334 2.79 9.95 16.37
C THR A 334 3.10 10.88 17.53
N ARG A 335 4.27 10.69 18.14
CA ARG A 335 4.80 11.60 19.17
C ARG A 335 5.61 12.67 18.48
N LEU A 336 5.25 13.94 18.65
CA LEU A 336 5.96 15.07 18.05
C LEU A 336 7.17 15.49 18.89
N SER A 337 7.06 15.41 20.23
CA SER A 337 8.16 15.75 21.14
C SER A 337 8.95 14.51 21.54
N SER A 338 10.27 14.67 21.76
CA SER A 338 11.16 13.62 22.28
C SER A 338 10.71 13.08 23.64
N HIS A 339 10.18 13.97 24.50
CA HIS A 339 9.60 13.64 25.80
C HIS A 339 8.22 12.96 25.71
N GLY A 340 7.61 12.88 24.52
CA GLY A 340 6.33 12.19 24.27
C GLY A 340 5.09 12.88 24.81
N SER A 341 5.22 14.09 25.36
CA SER A 341 4.12 14.91 25.89
C SER A 341 3.19 15.45 24.81
N VAL A 342 3.70 15.65 23.60
CA VAL A 342 2.95 16.19 22.47
C VAL A 342 2.74 15.09 21.43
N LYS A 343 1.48 14.87 21.08
CA LYS A 343 1.04 13.84 20.13
C LYS A 343 0.28 14.48 18.97
N ALA A 344 0.37 13.84 17.82
CA ALA A 344 -0.38 14.18 16.62
C ALA A 344 -1.07 12.92 16.09
N TYR A 345 -2.13 13.12 15.30
CA TYR A 345 -2.84 12.05 14.62
C TYR A 345 -3.11 12.43 13.16
N PRO A 346 -2.05 12.49 12.34
CA PRO A 346 -2.18 12.82 10.93
C PRO A 346 -2.91 11.73 10.16
N VAL A 347 -3.66 12.13 9.13
CA VAL A 347 -4.19 11.27 8.08
C VAL A 347 -3.45 11.61 6.79
N VAL A 348 -2.85 10.62 6.16
CA VAL A 348 -2.16 10.72 4.87
C VAL A 348 -3.03 10.07 3.80
N ALA A 349 -3.15 10.71 2.65
CA ALA A 349 -3.80 10.16 1.47
C ALA A 349 -2.82 10.02 0.30
N GLN A 350 -3.01 8.96 -0.49
CA GLN A 350 -2.41 8.74 -1.80
C GLN A 350 -3.51 8.42 -2.81
N CYS A 351 -3.25 8.67 -4.10
CA CYS A 351 -4.14 8.33 -5.20
C CYS A 351 -3.66 7.02 -5.84
N ALA A 352 -4.47 5.97 -5.78
CA ALA A 352 -4.14 4.65 -6.30
C ALA A 352 -4.18 4.59 -7.84
N ASN A 353 -4.69 5.63 -8.50
CA ASN A 353 -4.63 5.77 -9.97
C ASN A 353 -3.24 6.21 -10.46
N LEU A 354 -2.30 6.53 -9.57
CA LEU A 354 -0.93 6.89 -9.93
C LEU A 354 0.00 5.70 -9.64
N PRO A 355 1.10 5.49 -10.40
CA PRO A 355 2.11 4.48 -10.09
C PRO A 355 2.69 4.61 -8.69
N ILE A 356 3.07 3.48 -8.08
CA ILE A 356 3.57 3.48 -6.71
C ILE A 356 4.84 4.34 -6.54
N ASP A 357 5.69 4.41 -7.55
CA ASP A 357 6.90 5.23 -7.52
C ASP A 357 6.57 6.72 -7.40
N ILE A 358 5.44 7.13 -7.98
CA ILE A 358 4.89 8.47 -7.81
C ILE A 358 4.31 8.63 -6.40
N GLN A 359 3.48 7.69 -5.96
CA GLN A 359 2.85 7.75 -4.64
C GLN A 359 3.87 7.81 -3.48
N ASN A 360 5.00 7.11 -3.61
CA ASN A 360 6.05 6.96 -2.60
C ASN A 360 7.26 7.88 -2.83
N GLY A 361 7.27 8.65 -3.92
CA GLY A 361 8.33 9.59 -4.26
C GLY A 361 8.35 10.86 -3.42
N GLU A 362 9.16 11.85 -3.84
CA GLU A 362 9.31 13.14 -3.14
C GLU A 362 8.72 14.34 -3.92
N HIS A 363 8.05 14.10 -5.04
CA HIS A 363 7.41 15.13 -5.87
C HIS A 363 5.94 15.40 -5.47
N PHE A 364 5.22 16.22 -6.24
CA PHE A 364 3.85 16.66 -5.91
C PHE A 364 2.82 15.52 -5.80
N GLY A 365 2.92 14.49 -6.64
CA GLY A 365 2.03 13.31 -6.60
C GLY A 365 2.26 12.34 -5.42
N SER A 366 3.24 12.61 -4.55
CA SER A 366 3.51 11.77 -3.37
C SER A 366 2.39 11.86 -2.33
N GLY A 367 2.34 10.90 -1.40
CA GLY A 367 1.42 10.93 -0.26
C GLY A 367 1.39 12.27 0.48
N CYS A 368 0.19 12.70 0.86
CA CYS A 368 -0.06 14.03 1.39
C CYS A 368 -0.90 14.01 2.66
N ILE A 369 -0.59 14.88 3.64
CA ILE A 369 -1.42 15.02 4.83
C ILE A 369 -2.73 15.70 4.42
N VAL A 370 -3.84 15.05 4.71
CA VAL A 370 -5.20 15.55 4.42
C VAL A 370 -6.05 15.71 5.68
N GLY A 371 -5.62 15.15 6.81
CA GLY A 371 -6.35 15.25 8.07
C GLY A 371 -5.43 15.37 9.27
N TRP A 372 -5.94 16.03 10.31
CA TRP A 372 -5.35 16.06 11.64
C TRP A 372 -6.46 15.75 12.65
N LEU A 373 -6.53 14.49 13.05
CA LEU A 373 -7.57 13.99 13.95
C LEU A 373 -7.30 14.45 15.39
N PRO A 374 -8.35 14.66 16.20
CA PRO A 374 -8.18 15.04 17.59
C PRO A 374 -7.56 13.92 18.42
N ILE A 375 -6.64 14.27 19.30
CA ILE A 375 -6.20 13.41 20.40
C ILE A 375 -7.18 13.61 21.54
N VAL A 376 -8.04 12.62 21.79
CA VAL A 376 -8.99 12.63 22.91
C VAL A 376 -8.20 12.26 24.18
N PRO A 377 -8.02 13.18 25.16
CA PRO A 377 -7.25 12.88 26.37
C PRO A 377 -8.11 12.03 27.31
N GLU A 378 -7.64 10.84 27.69
CA GLU A 378 -8.35 9.97 28.62
C GLU A 378 -8.28 10.54 30.06
N PRO A 379 -9.42 10.86 30.70
CA PRO A 379 -9.45 11.28 32.09
C PRO A 379 -9.07 10.13 33.03
N ALA A 380 -8.29 10.40 34.08
CA ALA A 380 -7.93 9.42 35.11
C ALA A 380 -9.14 8.71 35.77
N LYS A 381 -10.31 9.35 35.80
CA LYS A 381 -11.56 8.78 36.37
C LYS A 381 -12.33 7.84 35.42
N THR A 382 -11.93 7.78 34.16
CA THR A 382 -12.56 6.96 33.11
C THR A 382 -11.59 5.95 32.49
N GLU A 383 -10.38 5.86 33.02
CA GLU A 383 -9.34 4.93 32.59
C GLU A 383 -9.93 3.52 32.49
N GLN A 384 -9.80 2.90 31.32
CA GLN A 384 -10.28 1.54 31.00
C GLN A 384 -11.81 1.35 30.99
N LYS A 385 -12.62 2.42 31.00
CA LYS A 385 -14.08 2.28 30.85
C LYS A 385 -14.45 2.04 29.39
N LYS A 386 -15.20 0.95 29.13
CA LYS A 386 -15.74 0.61 27.81
C LYS A 386 -16.47 1.77 27.12
N SER A 387 -17.22 2.56 27.89
CA SER A 387 -17.94 3.73 27.41
C SER A 387 -17.01 4.81 26.86
N TRP A 388 -15.84 5.02 27.47
CA TRP A 388 -14.85 5.99 27.02
C TRP A 388 -14.19 5.53 25.72
N THR A 389 -13.79 4.26 25.65
CA THR A 389 -13.21 3.66 24.43
C THR A 389 -14.16 3.72 23.22
N ASN A 390 -15.47 3.58 23.44
CA ASN A 390 -16.46 3.74 22.38
C ASN A 390 -16.62 5.22 22.00
N PHE A 391 -16.60 6.13 22.98
CA PHE A 391 -16.65 7.56 22.74
C PHE A 391 -15.46 8.07 21.91
N GLU A 392 -14.24 7.59 22.17
CA GLU A 392 -13.07 7.91 21.36
C GLU A 392 -13.23 7.47 19.89
N ARG A 393 -13.84 6.30 19.66
CA ARG A 393 -14.17 5.82 18.32
C ARG A 393 -15.23 6.67 17.64
N VAL A 394 -16.27 7.10 18.36
CA VAL A 394 -17.26 8.05 17.84
C VAL A 394 -16.55 9.33 17.39
N ILE A 395 -15.70 9.93 18.24
CA ILE A 395 -14.95 11.13 17.86
C ILE A 395 -14.05 10.88 16.65
N TRP A 396 -13.40 9.71 16.58
CA TRP A 396 -12.56 9.34 15.44
C TRP A 396 -13.37 9.27 14.14
N HIS A 397 -14.47 8.52 14.11
CA HIS A 397 -15.29 8.36 12.90
C HIS A 397 -16.01 9.65 12.50
N GLU A 398 -16.50 10.45 13.46
CA GLU A 398 -17.09 11.76 13.19
C GLU A 398 -16.05 12.76 12.67
N SER A 399 -14.80 12.67 13.13
CA SER A 399 -13.69 13.48 12.59
C SER A 399 -13.32 13.05 11.18
N PHE A 400 -13.24 11.74 10.94
CA PHE A 400 -12.96 11.18 9.62
C PHE A 400 -14.09 11.47 8.62
N LEU A 401 -15.34 11.54 9.09
CA LEU A 401 -16.48 11.93 8.26
C LEU A 401 -16.27 13.28 7.60
N LYS A 402 -15.69 14.25 8.33
CA LYS A 402 -15.38 15.59 7.80
C LYS A 402 -14.41 15.56 6.61
N LEU A 403 -13.55 14.54 6.52
CA LEU A 403 -12.65 14.34 5.40
C LEU A 403 -13.38 13.76 4.17
N LEU A 404 -14.42 12.94 4.40
CA LEU A 404 -15.10 12.12 3.38
C LEU A 404 -16.45 12.69 2.90
N GLU A 405 -16.90 13.84 3.41
CA GLU A 405 -18.25 14.38 3.14
C GLU A 405 -18.59 14.50 1.64
N ALA A 406 -17.62 14.86 0.80
CA ALA A 406 -17.81 14.94 -0.65
C ALA A 406 -17.90 13.54 -1.29
N LEU A 407 -17.04 12.61 -0.87
CA LEU A 407 -16.94 11.25 -1.42
C LEU A 407 -18.22 10.45 -1.21
N ILE A 408 -18.94 10.66 -0.11
CA ILE A 408 -20.22 9.98 0.16
C ILE A 408 -21.19 10.16 -1.01
N HIS A 409 -21.33 11.39 -1.51
CA HIS A 409 -22.21 11.66 -2.65
C HIS A 409 -21.57 11.27 -3.97
N LEU A 410 -20.30 11.62 -4.18
CA LEU A 410 -19.61 11.37 -5.43
C LEU A 410 -19.39 9.87 -5.71
N SER A 411 -19.28 9.03 -4.68
CA SER A 411 -19.23 7.56 -4.87
C SER A 411 -20.53 6.98 -5.42
N LEU A 412 -21.65 7.71 -5.30
CA LEU A 412 -22.96 7.32 -5.82
C LEU A 412 -23.22 7.84 -7.22
N THR A 413 -22.93 9.13 -7.45
CA THR A 413 -23.21 9.80 -8.72
C THR A 413 -22.02 9.75 -9.66
N GLY A 414 -20.79 9.73 -9.15
CA GLY A 414 -19.58 10.03 -9.89
C GLY A 414 -19.37 11.54 -10.06
N TYR A 415 -18.21 11.90 -10.60
CA TYR A 415 -17.82 13.27 -10.93
C TYR A 415 -17.32 13.34 -12.38
N LYS A 416 -17.95 14.20 -13.18
CA LYS A 416 -17.56 14.40 -14.58
C LYS A 416 -16.32 15.30 -14.64
N HIS A 417 -15.23 14.78 -15.19
CA HIS A 417 -13.96 15.52 -15.33
C HIS A 417 -13.41 15.35 -16.74
N THR A 418 -12.93 16.45 -17.33
CA THR A 418 -12.17 16.40 -18.58
C THR A 418 -10.70 16.20 -18.22
N CYS A 419 -10.18 15.02 -18.54
CA CYS A 419 -8.81 14.64 -18.26
C CYS A 419 -7.86 15.20 -19.33
N TYR A 420 -6.55 15.06 -19.10
CA TYR A 420 -5.51 15.59 -20.00
C TYR A 420 -5.48 14.93 -21.37
N ASP A 421 -5.97 13.69 -21.48
CA ASP A 421 -6.21 13.00 -22.74
C ASP A 421 -7.39 13.58 -23.54
N GLU A 422 -7.96 14.71 -23.08
CA GLU A 422 -9.17 15.35 -23.61
C GLU A 422 -10.42 14.44 -23.52
N VAL A 423 -10.32 13.31 -22.83
CA VAL A 423 -11.41 12.38 -22.59
C VAL A 423 -12.16 12.81 -21.34
N ILE A 424 -13.48 12.90 -21.48
CA ILE A 424 -14.36 13.11 -20.35
C ILE A 424 -14.56 11.77 -19.64
N HIS A 425 -14.09 11.68 -18.41
CA HIS A 425 -14.30 10.55 -17.52
C HIS A 425 -15.37 10.84 -16.47
N TRP A 426 -16.15 9.81 -16.14
CA TRP A 426 -17.01 9.80 -14.95
C TRP A 426 -16.25 9.10 -13.81
N LEU A 427 -15.69 9.90 -12.91
CA LEU A 427 -14.85 9.43 -11.81
C LEU A 427 -15.70 9.03 -10.61
N PHE A 428 -15.63 7.77 -10.19
CA PHE A 428 -16.32 7.28 -9.00
C PHE A 428 -15.34 7.09 -7.84
N PRO A 429 -15.27 8.05 -6.89
CA PRO A 429 -14.31 7.97 -5.79
C PRO A 429 -14.63 6.85 -4.80
N LEU A 430 -13.59 6.17 -4.31
CA LEU A 430 -13.68 5.15 -3.27
C LEU A 430 -12.40 5.06 -2.43
N ILE A 431 -12.46 4.40 -1.28
CA ILE A 431 -11.29 4.07 -0.46
C ILE A 431 -10.94 2.61 -0.71
N LEU A 432 -9.90 2.38 -1.49
CA LEU A 432 -9.49 1.03 -1.90
C LEU A 432 -8.63 0.36 -0.82
N ILE A 433 -7.79 1.14 -0.15
CA ILE A 433 -6.79 0.65 0.79
C ILE A 433 -6.79 1.49 2.06
N LEU A 434 -6.91 0.82 3.21
CA LEU A 434 -6.64 1.35 4.54
C LEU A 434 -5.33 0.74 5.05
N SER A 435 -4.25 1.53 4.96
CA SER A 435 -2.92 1.15 5.42
C SER A 435 -2.76 1.55 6.90
N ALA A 436 -2.59 0.59 7.80
CA ALA A 436 -2.57 0.84 9.24
C ALA A 436 -1.89 -0.29 10.02
N ASN A 437 -1.39 0.02 11.22
CA ASN A 437 -1.03 -1.02 12.20
C ASN A 437 -2.31 -1.63 12.80
N TYR A 438 -2.17 -2.67 13.63
CA TYR A 438 -3.33 -3.44 14.10
C TYR A 438 -4.22 -2.61 15.03
N GLU A 439 -3.60 -1.79 15.89
CA GLU A 439 -4.31 -0.90 16.79
C GLU A 439 -5.17 0.12 16.02
N GLU A 440 -4.64 0.66 14.93
CA GLU A 440 -5.33 1.58 14.02
C GLU A 440 -6.37 0.86 13.14
N GLN A 441 -6.10 -0.37 12.68
CA GLN A 441 -7.11 -1.20 12.03
C GLN A 441 -8.30 -1.48 12.96
N CYS A 442 -8.08 -1.65 14.26
CA CYS A 442 -9.18 -1.78 15.25
C CYS A 442 -10.00 -0.50 15.42
N MET A 443 -9.43 0.67 15.13
CA MET A 443 -10.18 1.93 15.06
C MET A 443 -10.99 1.96 13.76
N MET A 444 -10.35 1.70 12.63
CA MET A 444 -10.95 1.76 11.29
C MET A 444 -12.09 0.75 11.08
N THR A 445 -11.94 -0.48 11.58
CA THR A 445 -12.93 -1.58 11.43
C THR A 445 -13.86 -1.73 12.63
N LEU A 446 -13.66 -0.94 13.69
CA LEU A 446 -14.39 -1.04 14.96
C LEU A 446 -14.26 -2.37 15.72
N ILE A 447 -13.27 -3.21 15.40
CA ILE A 447 -12.97 -4.40 16.19
C ILE A 447 -12.57 -4.04 17.64
N ARG A 448 -12.96 -4.88 18.60
CA ARG A 448 -12.73 -4.71 20.04
C ARG A 448 -11.25 -4.82 20.43
N GLY A 449 -10.40 -5.32 19.54
CA GLY A 449 -8.96 -5.52 19.71
C GLY A 449 -8.61 -6.93 20.20
N THR A 450 -7.42 -7.08 20.78
CA THR A 450 -6.82 -8.38 21.14
C THR A 450 -7.62 -9.25 22.11
N ARG A 451 -8.60 -8.68 22.82
CA ARG A 451 -9.49 -9.41 23.75
C ARG A 451 -10.90 -9.63 23.19
N GLY A 452 -11.11 -9.36 21.90
CA GLY A 452 -12.33 -9.72 21.20
C GLY A 452 -12.44 -11.23 21.03
N LYS A 453 -13.68 -11.74 20.89
CA LYS A 453 -13.94 -13.15 20.56
C LYS A 453 -13.42 -13.54 19.18
N CYS A 454 -13.39 -12.57 18.26
CA CYS A 454 -12.97 -12.66 16.87
C CYS A 454 -12.08 -11.44 16.56
N PRO A 455 -10.80 -11.44 16.95
CA PRO A 455 -10.00 -10.23 16.99
C PRO A 455 -9.34 -9.87 15.64
N CYS A 456 -9.61 -10.62 14.57
CA CYS A 456 -9.21 -10.26 13.21
C CYS A 456 -10.19 -9.22 12.61
N PRO A 457 -9.72 -8.18 11.91
CA PRO A 457 -10.57 -7.22 11.21
C PRO A 457 -11.13 -7.71 9.88
N VAL A 458 -10.71 -8.90 9.43
CA VAL A 458 -11.04 -9.43 8.10
C VAL A 458 -11.91 -10.69 8.19
N CYS A 459 -11.68 -11.56 9.18
CA CYS A 459 -12.43 -12.82 9.34
C CYS A 459 -12.86 -13.08 10.79
N LEU A 460 -13.75 -14.07 10.96
CA LEU A 460 -14.35 -14.45 12.23
C LEU A 460 -13.56 -15.55 12.97
N VAL A 461 -12.23 -15.50 12.89
CA VAL A 461 -11.35 -16.44 13.63
C VAL A 461 -11.53 -16.28 15.15
N PRO A 462 -11.84 -17.35 15.91
CA PRO A 462 -11.90 -17.29 17.36
C PRO A 462 -10.55 -16.88 17.96
N LEU A 463 -10.59 -16.17 19.10
CA LEU A 463 -9.38 -15.75 19.82
C LEU A 463 -8.42 -16.92 20.06
N GLU A 464 -8.93 -18.08 20.46
CA GLU A 464 -8.17 -19.28 20.82
C GLU A 464 -7.66 -20.07 19.60
N GLU A 465 -7.90 -19.57 18.38
CA GLU A 465 -7.52 -20.24 17.14
C GLU A 465 -6.68 -19.36 16.21
N LEU A 466 -6.20 -18.21 16.67
CA LEU A 466 -5.44 -17.26 15.87
C LEU A 466 -4.16 -17.87 15.27
N CYS A 467 -3.48 -18.75 16.01
CA CYS A 467 -2.27 -19.42 15.53
C CYS A 467 -2.56 -20.65 14.63
N LYS A 468 -3.82 -20.98 14.35
CA LYS A 468 -4.23 -22.14 13.52
C LYS A 468 -4.30 -21.76 12.04
N LEU A 469 -3.15 -21.54 11.44
CA LEU A 469 -3.03 -21.05 10.05
C LEU A 469 -3.58 -22.01 8.99
N SER A 470 -3.56 -23.32 9.25
CA SER A 470 -4.13 -24.34 8.36
C SER A 470 -5.66 -24.35 8.32
N LYS A 471 -6.35 -23.67 9.25
CA LYS A 471 -7.81 -23.57 9.25
C LYS A 471 -8.28 -22.31 8.53
N THR A 472 -9.37 -22.42 7.79
CA THR A 472 -10.08 -21.28 7.19
C THR A 472 -11.25 -20.87 8.05
N PHE A 473 -11.48 -19.56 8.14
CA PHE A 473 -12.56 -18.98 8.94
C PHE A 473 -13.45 -18.12 8.04
N PRO A 474 -14.76 -18.01 8.33
CA PRO A 474 -15.66 -17.16 7.57
C PRO A 474 -15.17 -15.72 7.55
N MET A 475 -15.26 -15.07 6.39
CA MET A 475 -14.97 -13.65 6.24
C MET A 475 -16.04 -12.83 6.96
N GLN A 476 -15.64 -11.70 7.54
CA GLN A 476 -16.58 -10.71 8.05
C GLN A 476 -17.23 -10.02 6.85
N THR A 477 -18.56 -9.82 6.91
CA THR A 477 -19.30 -9.17 5.83
C THR A 477 -19.97 -7.89 6.31
N ILE A 478 -20.08 -6.90 5.43
CA ILE A 478 -20.76 -5.64 5.75
C ILE A 478 -22.21 -5.86 6.18
N SER A 479 -22.93 -6.82 5.59
CA SER A 479 -24.32 -7.14 5.98
C SER A 479 -24.41 -7.51 7.45
N GLN A 480 -23.58 -8.46 7.90
CA GLN A 480 -23.54 -8.89 9.30
C GLN A 480 -23.18 -7.75 10.26
N VAL A 481 -22.24 -6.90 9.86
CA VAL A 481 -21.76 -5.77 10.64
C VAL A 481 -22.86 -4.71 10.79
N VAL A 482 -23.51 -4.32 9.69
CA VAL A 482 -24.58 -3.32 9.65
C VAL A 482 -25.82 -3.83 10.38
N GLU A 483 -26.24 -5.07 10.13
CA GLU A 483 -27.38 -5.69 10.82
C GLU A 483 -27.17 -5.74 12.35
N GLY A 484 -25.96 -6.06 12.79
CA GLY A 484 -25.61 -6.02 14.22
C GLY A 484 -25.69 -4.62 14.81
N TYR A 485 -25.27 -3.59 14.07
CA TYR A 485 -25.37 -2.20 14.51
C TYR A 485 -26.82 -1.70 14.52
N GLU A 486 -27.62 -2.02 13.49
CA GLU A 486 -29.05 -1.70 13.45
C GLU A 486 -29.82 -2.38 14.58
N ALA A 487 -29.51 -3.65 14.88
CA ALA A 487 -30.07 -4.33 16.05
C ALA A 487 -29.73 -3.60 17.35
N TYR A 488 -28.53 -3.03 17.48
CA TYR A 488 -28.13 -2.24 18.63
C TYR A 488 -28.92 -0.92 18.73
N LEU A 489 -29.18 -0.26 17.60
CA LEU A 489 -30.02 0.94 17.54
C LEU A 489 -31.48 0.63 17.93
N ARG A 490 -32.04 -0.51 17.51
CA ARG A 490 -33.38 -0.97 17.91
C ARG A 490 -33.44 -1.32 19.40
N LYS A 491 -32.49 -2.13 19.88
CA LYS A 491 -32.42 -2.60 21.27
C LYS A 491 -30.98 -2.86 21.69
N LYS A 492 -30.42 -1.95 22.50
CA LYS A 492 -29.01 -1.97 22.91
C LYS A 492 -28.52 -3.31 23.45
N SER A 493 -29.32 -4.03 24.25
CA SER A 493 -28.89 -5.30 24.85
C SER A 493 -28.71 -6.41 23.81
N GLU A 494 -29.66 -6.54 22.89
CA GLU A 494 -29.67 -7.56 21.84
C GLU A 494 -28.57 -7.30 20.82
N GLY A 495 -28.46 -6.07 20.32
CA GLY A 495 -27.38 -5.70 19.41
C GLY A 495 -26.00 -5.81 20.06
N GLU A 496 -25.85 -5.49 21.35
CA GLU A 496 -24.56 -5.67 22.04
C GLU A 496 -24.15 -7.15 22.11
N GLU A 497 -25.08 -8.09 22.23
CA GLU A 497 -24.79 -9.52 22.18
C GLU A 497 -24.30 -9.97 20.80
N ILE A 498 -24.98 -9.53 19.73
CA ILE A 498 -24.60 -9.80 18.33
C ILE A 498 -23.23 -9.20 18.04
N LEU A 499 -23.04 -7.91 18.33
CA LEU A 499 -21.77 -7.22 18.12
C LEU A 499 -20.65 -7.84 18.97
N LYS A 500 -20.94 -8.35 20.19
CA LYS A 500 -19.97 -9.13 21.00
C LYS A 500 -19.51 -10.40 20.32
N ALA A 501 -20.42 -11.15 19.72
CA ALA A 501 -20.08 -12.35 18.96
C ALA A 501 -19.14 -12.02 17.80
N LEU A 502 -19.43 -10.94 17.07
CA LEU A 502 -18.61 -10.45 15.95
C LEU A 502 -17.39 -9.62 16.37
N SER A 503 -17.18 -9.40 17.67
CA SER A 503 -16.12 -8.54 18.20
C SER A 503 -16.13 -7.08 17.74
N LEU A 504 -17.28 -6.56 17.34
CA LEU A 504 -17.46 -5.19 16.88
C LEU A 504 -17.92 -4.25 18.00
N ARG A 505 -17.51 -2.99 17.93
CA ARG A 505 -17.96 -1.94 18.84
C ARG A 505 -19.29 -1.33 18.32
N PRO A 506 -20.21 -0.93 19.21
CA PRO A 506 -21.48 -0.31 18.82
C PRO A 506 -21.30 1.17 18.44
N VAL A 507 -20.62 1.41 17.32
CA VAL A 507 -20.35 2.73 16.76
C VAL A 507 -20.66 2.67 15.27
N GLU A 508 -21.19 3.75 14.70
CA GLU A 508 -21.40 3.82 13.26
C GLU A 508 -20.05 4.00 12.55
N ASN A 509 -19.74 3.13 11.59
CA ASN A 509 -18.52 3.28 10.82
C ASN A 509 -18.72 4.27 9.68
N VAL A 510 -17.81 5.24 9.59
CA VAL A 510 -17.78 6.24 8.51
C VAL A 510 -17.65 5.63 7.12
N PHE A 511 -16.89 4.53 6.99
CA PHE A 511 -16.53 3.96 5.69
C PHE A 511 -17.71 3.33 4.95
N TRP A 512 -18.73 2.85 5.69
CA TRP A 512 -19.99 2.33 5.11
C TRP A 512 -20.76 3.39 4.30
N LYS A 513 -20.45 4.68 4.49
CA LYS A 513 -21.12 5.78 3.78
C LYS A 513 -20.52 6.04 2.39
N VAL A 514 -19.35 5.48 2.09
CA VAL A 514 -18.70 5.62 0.78
C VAL A 514 -18.83 4.27 0.06
N ARG A 515 -19.41 4.26 -1.14
CA ARG A 515 -19.62 3.02 -1.89
C ARG A 515 -18.27 2.33 -2.20
N ASN A 516 -18.24 0.99 -2.14
CA ASN A 516 -17.06 0.16 -2.44
C ASN A 516 -15.86 0.41 -1.49
N SER A 517 -16.13 0.88 -0.26
CA SER A 517 -15.11 1.27 0.73
C SER A 517 -15.26 0.50 2.04
N GLU A 518 -15.78 -0.72 1.98
CA GLU A 518 -16.00 -1.61 3.11
C GLU A 518 -14.69 -1.80 3.91
N PRO A 519 -14.66 -1.46 5.21
CA PRO A 519 -13.41 -1.40 5.96
C PRO A 519 -12.72 -2.75 6.12
N GLU A 520 -13.47 -3.84 6.29
CA GLU A 520 -12.98 -5.24 6.36
C GLU A 520 -12.26 -5.69 5.09
N GLU A 521 -12.62 -5.07 3.97
CA GLU A 521 -12.08 -5.35 2.66
C GLU A 521 -10.97 -4.34 2.29
N ALA A 522 -11.03 -3.10 2.78
CA ALA A 522 -10.04 -2.06 2.52
C ALA A 522 -8.81 -2.18 3.44
N VAL A 523 -8.95 -2.61 4.70
CA VAL A 523 -7.78 -2.82 5.57
C VAL A 523 -6.84 -3.85 4.96
N SER A 524 -5.54 -3.58 5.03
CA SER A 524 -4.55 -4.36 4.30
C SER A 524 -3.39 -4.80 5.19
N PHE A 525 -2.76 -5.91 4.83
CA PHE A 525 -1.66 -6.52 5.56
C PHE A 525 -0.43 -5.60 5.63
N ASP A 526 -0.08 -5.12 6.82
CA ASP A 526 1.13 -4.31 6.99
C ASP A 526 2.34 -5.16 7.43
N ARG A 527 3.22 -5.43 6.45
CA ARG A 527 4.44 -6.21 6.64
C ARG A 527 5.35 -5.66 7.76
N LEU A 528 5.46 -4.34 7.89
CA LEU A 528 6.37 -3.70 8.85
C LEU A 528 5.95 -3.96 10.31
N HIS A 529 4.68 -3.77 10.65
CA HIS A 529 4.18 -3.89 12.01
C HIS A 529 3.73 -5.29 12.37
N PHE A 530 3.34 -6.12 11.38
CA PHE A 530 2.84 -7.47 11.63
C PHE A 530 3.97 -8.48 11.66
N LEU A 531 4.92 -8.39 10.72
CA LEU A 531 6.10 -9.27 10.71
C LEU A 531 7.25 -8.64 11.49
N HIS A 532 7.88 -7.59 10.95
CA HIS A 532 9.20 -7.16 11.43
C HIS A 532 9.17 -6.64 12.86
N GLY A 533 8.27 -5.69 13.15
CA GLY A 533 8.05 -5.16 14.50
C GLY A 533 7.03 -5.96 15.33
N GLY A 534 6.41 -6.99 14.75
CA GLY A 534 5.36 -7.81 15.37
C GLY A 534 5.89 -9.19 15.69
N LEU A 535 5.52 -10.17 14.87
CA LEU A 535 5.85 -11.58 15.03
C LEU A 535 7.36 -11.82 15.18
N GLY A 536 8.17 -11.31 14.25
CA GLY A 536 9.63 -11.46 14.27
C GLY A 536 10.25 -10.75 15.49
N GLY A 537 9.99 -9.45 15.62
CA GLY A 537 10.66 -8.63 16.63
C GLY A 537 10.15 -8.74 18.07
N LYS A 538 8.83 -8.74 18.30
CA LYS A 538 8.26 -8.76 19.67
C LYS A 538 8.06 -10.16 20.22
N HIS A 539 8.05 -11.18 19.37
CA HIS A 539 7.81 -12.55 19.79
C HIS A 539 9.03 -13.43 19.52
N MET A 540 9.36 -13.74 18.27
CA MET A 540 10.42 -14.70 17.95
C MET A 540 11.80 -14.26 18.47
N PHE A 541 12.14 -12.98 18.34
CA PHE A 541 13.41 -12.43 18.82
C PHE A 541 13.49 -12.41 20.36
N GLU A 542 12.38 -12.19 21.06
CA GLU A 542 12.36 -12.23 22.52
C GLU A 542 12.50 -13.67 23.04
N GLU A 543 11.84 -14.64 22.41
CA GLU A 543 12.05 -16.07 22.70
C GLU A 543 13.51 -16.48 22.48
N LEU A 544 14.12 -16.04 21.37
CA LEU A 544 15.54 -16.27 21.08
C LEU A 544 16.43 -15.74 22.20
N LYS A 545 16.19 -14.51 22.68
CA LYS A 545 16.94 -13.93 23.79
C LYS A 545 16.78 -14.73 25.08
N ILE A 546 15.58 -15.25 25.36
CA ILE A 546 15.34 -16.08 26.54
C ILE A 546 16.17 -17.37 26.45
N ILE A 547 16.13 -18.05 25.31
CA ILE A 547 16.88 -19.29 25.07
C ILE A 547 18.39 -19.06 25.19
N LEU A 548 18.93 -18.03 24.52
CA LEU A 548 20.35 -17.71 24.57
C LEU A 548 20.84 -17.33 25.98
N ARG A 549 20.00 -16.70 26.81
CA ARG A 549 20.31 -16.43 28.22
C ARG A 549 20.32 -17.71 29.05
N ALA A 550 19.41 -18.64 28.79
CA ALA A 550 19.33 -19.92 29.50
C ALA A 550 20.51 -20.84 29.17
N LEU A 551 20.98 -20.85 27.92
CA LEU A 551 22.19 -21.57 27.49
C LEU A 551 23.49 -20.96 28.03
N GLY A 552 23.41 -19.77 28.62
CA GLY A 552 24.53 -19.10 29.26
C GLY A 552 25.31 -18.15 28.32
N TRP A 553 26.32 -17.51 28.92
CA TRP A 553 27.04 -16.42 28.28
C TRP A 553 27.84 -16.84 27.04
N ASP A 554 28.31 -18.09 27.01
CA ASP A 554 29.04 -18.65 25.86
C ASP A 554 28.17 -18.67 24.59
N ALA A 555 26.94 -19.19 24.68
CA ALA A 555 26.00 -19.24 23.56
C ALA A 555 25.66 -17.84 23.02
N SER A 556 25.39 -16.89 23.92
CA SER A 556 25.14 -15.49 23.54
C SER A 556 26.35 -14.86 22.86
N THR A 557 27.55 -15.14 23.37
CA THR A 557 28.81 -14.61 22.81
C THR A 557 29.10 -15.19 21.44
N ARG A 558 28.80 -16.45 21.18
CA ARG A 558 28.98 -17.08 19.86
C ARG A 558 28.05 -16.50 18.79
N VAL A 559 26.82 -16.11 19.16
CA VAL A 559 25.88 -15.45 18.23
C VAL A 559 26.30 -14.01 17.91
N GLU A 560 26.75 -13.24 18.91
CA GLU A 560 27.15 -11.83 18.72
C GLU A 560 28.59 -11.64 18.22
N GLU A 561 29.47 -12.58 18.58
CA GLU A 561 30.94 -12.58 18.55
C GLU A 561 31.60 -11.28 19.00
N ARG A 562 31.79 -11.20 20.32
CA ARG A 562 32.52 -10.16 21.04
C ARG A 562 33.97 -10.59 21.25
N TYR A 563 34.94 -9.78 20.82
CA TYR A 563 36.31 -9.88 21.34
C TYR A 563 36.29 -9.63 22.85
N MET A 564 36.53 -10.65 23.67
CA MET A 564 37.17 -10.43 24.98
C MET A 564 38.65 -10.72 24.84
N ILE A 565 39.44 -9.67 24.61
CA ILE A 565 40.82 -9.68 25.08
C ILE A 565 40.75 -9.67 26.61
N SER A 566 40.71 -10.86 27.24
CA SER A 566 41.09 -10.93 28.65
C SER A 566 42.59 -10.73 28.70
N GLN A 567 43.04 -9.67 29.38
CA GLN A 567 44.45 -9.64 29.80
C GLN A 567 44.65 -10.88 30.68
N ASN A 568 45.56 -11.76 30.25
CA ASN A 568 45.98 -13.00 30.92
C ASN A 568 45.18 -14.29 30.65
N ARG A 569 44.91 -14.62 29.40
CA ARG A 569 45.05 -16.02 28.96
C ARG A 569 45.47 -16.12 27.51
N THR A 570 46.62 -16.74 27.29
CA THR A 570 47.11 -17.19 25.99
C THR A 570 46.06 -18.14 25.38
N ILE A 571 45.20 -17.61 24.50
CA ILE A 571 44.38 -18.44 23.61
C ILE A 571 45.21 -18.61 22.33
N SER A 572 46.17 -19.52 22.41
CA SER A 572 46.82 -20.12 21.26
C SER A 572 46.19 -21.50 21.04
N SER A 573 44.99 -21.52 20.49
CA SER A 573 44.51 -22.68 19.73
C SER A 573 43.43 -22.20 18.76
N LEU A 574 43.56 -22.63 17.52
CA LEU A 574 42.65 -22.45 16.40
C LEU A 574 41.23 -22.96 16.71
N THR A 575 40.45 -22.28 17.55
CA THR A 575 38.99 -22.48 17.59
C THR A 575 38.38 -21.62 16.49
N GLU A 576 38.06 -22.29 15.38
CA GLU A 576 37.14 -21.90 14.30
C GLU A 576 36.51 -20.52 14.47
N ARG A 577 37.05 -19.52 13.76
CA ARG A 577 36.29 -18.29 13.48
C ARG A 577 34.97 -18.72 12.87
N THR A 578 33.86 -18.45 13.52
CA THR A 578 32.57 -18.61 12.85
C THR A 578 32.34 -17.34 12.05
N ASP A 579 32.60 -17.37 10.74
CA ASP A 579 32.32 -16.29 9.78
C ASP A 579 30.81 -15.89 9.69
N PHE A 580 30.00 -16.36 10.64
CA PHE A 580 28.54 -16.30 10.65
C PHE A 580 27.96 -15.51 11.82
N SER A 581 28.76 -14.98 12.74
CA SER A 581 28.25 -14.17 13.86
C SER A 581 27.68 -12.82 13.41
N VAL A 582 26.82 -12.20 14.23
CA VAL A 582 26.16 -10.95 13.85
C VAL A 582 27.15 -9.78 13.67
N SER A 583 28.20 -9.71 14.48
CA SER A 583 29.23 -8.66 14.36
C SER A 583 30.14 -8.82 13.14
N ASN A 584 30.28 -10.04 12.63
CA ASN A 584 31.07 -10.36 11.44
C ASN A 584 30.21 -10.56 10.19
N PHE A 585 28.89 -10.34 10.28
CA PHE A 585 27.98 -10.54 9.16
C PHE A 585 28.39 -9.61 8.00
N PRO A 586 28.49 -10.11 6.75
CA PRO A 586 29.05 -9.29 5.69
C PRO A 586 28.19 -8.04 5.41
N ARG A 587 28.84 -6.98 4.97
CA ARG A 587 28.19 -5.69 4.76
C ARG A 587 27.54 -5.65 3.38
N TRP A 588 26.25 -5.35 3.34
CA TRP A 588 25.51 -5.09 2.12
C TRP A 588 24.77 -3.75 2.20
N ARG A 589 24.57 -3.13 1.03
CA ARG A 589 23.77 -1.91 0.93
C ARG A 589 22.36 -2.18 1.47
N ASN A 590 21.85 -1.24 2.28
CA ASN A 590 20.51 -1.32 2.92
C ASN A 590 20.32 -2.46 3.94
N LEU A 591 21.40 -3.10 4.41
CA LEU A 591 21.39 -4.02 5.55
C LEU A 591 22.04 -3.34 6.76
N ALA A 592 21.30 -3.13 7.84
CA ALA A 592 21.86 -2.60 9.07
C ALA A 592 22.86 -3.58 9.71
N HIS A 593 23.99 -3.09 10.18
CA HIS A 593 25.01 -3.89 10.85
C HIS A 593 24.91 -3.74 12.37
N PHE A 594 25.03 -4.83 13.12
CA PHE A 594 24.89 -4.84 14.57
C PHE A 594 26.13 -5.44 15.24
N ASN A 595 26.62 -4.79 16.30
CA ASN A 595 27.71 -5.36 17.12
C ASN A 595 27.17 -6.21 18.27
N THR A 596 25.97 -5.89 18.76
CA THR A 596 25.26 -6.63 19.80
C THR A 596 23.77 -6.59 19.52
N ILE A 597 23.06 -7.67 19.89
CA ILE A 597 21.62 -7.84 19.68
C ILE A 597 20.88 -8.15 20.99
N MET A 598 21.56 -8.76 21.97
CA MET A 598 20.98 -9.17 23.24
C MET A 598 20.58 -7.98 24.12
N GLN A 599 21.24 -6.84 23.90
CA GLN A 599 20.98 -5.57 24.60
C GLN A 599 20.00 -4.65 23.84
N ILE A 600 19.55 -5.03 22.64
CA ILE A 600 18.57 -4.24 21.90
C ILE A 600 17.24 -4.31 22.64
N THR A 601 16.91 -3.26 23.40
CA THR A 601 15.64 -3.11 24.13
C THR A 601 14.60 -2.33 23.34
N PHE A 602 15.04 -1.48 22.41
CA PHE A 602 14.17 -0.73 21.50
C PHE A 602 14.80 -0.61 20.13
N SER A 603 14.10 -1.07 19.10
CA SER A 603 14.52 -0.96 17.72
C SER A 603 13.30 -0.76 16.83
N ASP A 604 13.44 0.01 15.76
CA ASP A 604 12.36 0.14 14.79
C ASP A 604 12.22 -1.17 13.98
N GLY A 605 11.05 -1.35 13.35
CA GLY A 605 10.77 -2.57 12.59
C GLY A 605 11.76 -2.82 11.44
N ASN A 606 12.40 -1.79 10.86
CA ASN A 606 13.37 -1.99 9.78
C ASN A 606 14.64 -2.65 10.30
N LYS A 607 15.13 -2.19 11.46
CA LYS A 607 16.27 -2.81 12.11
C LYS A 607 15.94 -4.23 12.57
N LEU A 608 14.74 -4.49 13.10
CA LEU A 608 14.33 -5.83 13.50
C LEU A 608 14.26 -6.79 12.31
N ARG A 609 13.81 -6.35 11.14
CA ARG A 609 13.89 -7.13 9.89
C ARG A 609 15.31 -7.60 9.62
N ASP A 610 16.28 -6.70 9.72
CA ASP A 610 17.69 -6.99 9.42
C ASP A 610 18.33 -7.88 10.50
N VAL A 611 17.94 -7.70 11.77
CA VAL A 611 18.32 -8.60 12.88
C VAL A 611 17.82 -10.02 12.63
N MET A 612 16.54 -10.21 12.25
CA MET A 612 16.00 -11.56 12.02
C MET A 612 16.76 -12.31 10.92
N LYS A 613 17.20 -11.60 9.86
CA LYS A 613 18.01 -12.18 8.79
C LYS A 613 19.39 -12.64 9.31
N GLN A 614 20.09 -11.77 10.03
CA GLN A 614 21.44 -12.04 10.52
C GLN A 614 21.45 -13.13 11.60
N VAL A 615 20.49 -13.06 12.53
CA VAL A 615 20.47 -13.96 13.68
C VAL A 615 20.14 -15.40 13.29
N PHE A 616 19.37 -15.59 12.21
CA PHE A 616 19.10 -16.93 11.68
C PHE A 616 20.42 -17.66 11.38
N TYR A 617 21.31 -17.02 10.61
CA TYR A 617 22.61 -17.60 10.25
C TYR A 617 23.55 -17.69 11.46
N ALA A 618 23.61 -16.65 12.29
CA ALA A 618 24.49 -16.61 13.45
C ALA A 618 24.17 -17.67 14.52
N ALA A 619 22.91 -18.09 14.61
CA ALA A 619 22.48 -19.06 15.59
C ALA A 619 22.52 -20.52 15.10
N LEU A 620 22.77 -20.80 13.81
CA LEU A 620 22.73 -22.17 13.24
C LEU A 620 23.61 -23.16 14.01
N ASN A 621 24.84 -22.75 14.36
CA ASN A 621 25.81 -23.60 15.06
C ASN A 621 25.66 -23.55 16.60
N VAL A 622 24.75 -22.73 17.11
CA VAL A 622 24.53 -22.52 18.54
C VAL A 622 23.26 -23.25 19.00
N LEU A 623 22.17 -23.12 18.25
CA LEU A 623 20.86 -23.68 18.57
C LEU A 623 20.61 -24.98 17.78
N THR A 624 21.38 -26.00 18.13
CA THR A 624 21.26 -27.33 17.55
C THR A 624 20.26 -28.18 18.32
N GLN A 625 19.75 -29.24 17.70
CA GLN A 625 18.86 -30.20 18.38
C GLN A 625 19.48 -30.79 19.66
N ALA A 626 20.81 -30.91 19.72
CA ALA A 626 21.52 -31.44 20.88
C ALA A 626 21.73 -30.41 21.99
N SER A 627 21.98 -29.14 21.64
CA SER A 627 22.24 -28.07 22.60
C SER A 627 20.97 -27.42 23.15
N SER A 628 19.95 -27.24 22.31
CA SER A 628 18.66 -26.67 22.68
C SER A 628 17.57 -27.13 21.71
N PRO A 629 16.79 -28.17 22.06
CA PRO A 629 15.67 -28.63 21.24
C PRO A 629 14.67 -27.51 20.93
N GLU A 630 14.33 -26.68 21.93
CA GLU A 630 13.46 -25.52 21.74
C GLU A 630 14.08 -24.43 20.84
N GLY A 631 15.39 -24.17 20.97
CA GLY A 631 16.12 -23.24 20.12
C GLY A 631 16.21 -23.72 18.67
N TYR A 632 16.40 -25.02 18.46
CA TYR A 632 16.39 -25.61 17.13
C TYR A 632 15.01 -25.51 16.47
N CYS A 633 13.94 -25.82 17.20
CA CYS A 633 12.57 -25.61 16.70
C CYS A 633 12.30 -24.13 16.38
N LEU A 634 12.79 -23.20 17.22
CA LEU A 634 12.67 -21.76 16.96
C LEU A 634 13.41 -21.35 15.69
N LEU A 635 14.59 -21.91 15.42
CA LEU A 635 15.33 -21.68 14.18
C LEU A 635 14.59 -22.17 12.95
N ARG A 636 13.99 -23.37 13.00
CA ARG A 636 13.18 -23.85 11.88
C ARG A 636 11.99 -22.95 11.63
N MET A 637 11.28 -22.53 12.68
CA MET A 637 10.20 -21.55 12.62
C MET A 637 10.68 -20.20 12.04
N LEU A 638 11.88 -19.75 12.39
CA LEU A 638 12.51 -18.55 11.82
C LEU A 638 12.84 -18.71 10.33
N GLY A 639 13.31 -19.89 9.91
CA GLY A 639 13.60 -20.18 8.51
C GLY A 639 12.37 -20.10 7.61
N THR A 640 11.22 -20.62 8.07
CA THR A 640 9.94 -20.48 7.35
C THR A 640 9.39 -19.05 7.40
N TYR A 641 9.48 -18.35 8.55
CA TYR A 641 9.17 -16.92 8.63
C TYR A 641 9.94 -16.08 7.59
N LEU A 642 11.25 -16.32 7.43
CA LEU A 642 12.07 -15.59 6.47
C LEU A 642 11.71 -15.90 5.02
N ARG A 643 11.30 -17.14 4.71
CA ARG A 643 10.79 -17.52 3.38
C ARG A 643 9.49 -16.79 3.06
N ILE A 644 8.52 -16.80 3.98
CA ILE A 644 7.24 -16.08 3.83
C ILE A 644 7.49 -14.58 3.67
N ASP A 645 8.31 -13.97 4.53
CA ASP A 645 8.63 -12.54 4.46
C ASP A 645 9.31 -12.15 3.13
N SER A 646 10.10 -13.05 2.56
CA SER A 646 10.76 -12.86 1.26
C SER A 646 9.75 -12.93 0.12
N LEU A 647 8.86 -13.92 0.14
CA LEU A 647 7.80 -14.08 -0.86
C LEU A 647 6.83 -12.91 -0.84
N ILE A 648 6.29 -12.53 0.33
CA ILE A 648 5.39 -11.37 0.48
C ILE A 648 6.09 -10.07 0.03
N GLY A 649 7.41 -10.03 0.08
CA GLY A 649 8.22 -8.88 -0.30
C GLY A 649 8.48 -8.73 -1.80
N LEU A 650 7.95 -9.61 -2.66
CA LEU A 650 8.10 -9.51 -4.09
C LEU A 650 7.29 -8.34 -4.66
N ASP A 651 7.85 -7.68 -5.67
CA ASP A 651 7.20 -6.56 -6.36
C ASP A 651 6.27 -7.02 -7.50
N VAL A 652 6.28 -8.32 -7.79
CA VAL A 652 5.44 -9.00 -8.78
C VAL A 652 5.00 -10.33 -8.20
N HIS A 653 3.71 -10.64 -8.31
CA HIS A 653 3.15 -11.92 -7.88
C HIS A 653 2.44 -12.63 -9.02
N THR A 654 2.67 -13.93 -9.16
CA THR A 654 1.89 -14.87 -9.99
C THR A 654 1.13 -15.84 -9.10
N ASP A 655 0.17 -16.59 -9.66
CA ASP A 655 -0.52 -17.68 -8.95
C ASP A 655 0.46 -18.68 -8.33
N LYS A 656 1.59 -18.96 -9.00
CA LYS A 656 2.66 -19.81 -8.47
C LYS A 656 3.27 -19.22 -7.19
N THR A 657 3.63 -17.95 -7.19
CA THR A 657 4.20 -17.32 -5.98
C THR A 657 3.18 -17.18 -4.86
N LEU A 658 1.89 -17.03 -5.18
CA LEU A 658 0.81 -17.03 -4.19
C LEU A 658 0.62 -18.42 -3.57
N ALA A 659 0.65 -19.48 -4.38
CA ALA A 659 0.64 -20.86 -3.89
C ALA A 659 1.83 -21.16 -2.97
N MET A 660 3.03 -20.68 -3.32
CA MET A 660 4.21 -20.80 -2.45
C MET A 660 4.01 -20.11 -1.09
N ILE A 661 3.31 -18.97 -1.03
CA ILE A 661 2.98 -18.32 0.25
C ILE A 661 2.02 -19.18 1.06
N ASP A 662 0.97 -19.73 0.44
CA ASP A 662 -0.03 -20.55 1.12
C ASP A 662 0.58 -21.84 1.69
N GLU A 663 1.39 -22.52 0.89
CA GLU A 663 2.13 -23.73 1.29
C GLU A 663 3.08 -23.44 2.45
N GLU A 664 3.86 -22.37 2.36
CA GLU A 664 4.82 -22.01 3.40
C GLU A 664 4.13 -21.54 4.70
N LEU A 665 2.95 -20.93 4.64
CA LEU A 665 2.14 -20.59 5.82
C LEU A 665 1.72 -21.86 6.60
N VAL A 666 1.42 -22.96 5.90
CA VAL A 666 1.14 -24.26 6.54
C VAL A 666 2.39 -24.79 7.24
N VAL A 667 3.55 -24.73 6.56
CA VAL A 667 4.85 -25.13 7.14
C VAL A 667 5.15 -24.30 8.40
N PHE A 668 4.94 -22.98 8.37
CA PHE A 668 5.10 -22.14 9.55
C PHE A 668 4.19 -22.60 10.70
N GLY A 669 2.91 -22.87 10.41
CA GLY A 669 1.96 -23.37 11.39
C GLY A 669 2.44 -24.64 12.08
N ASP A 670 2.97 -25.59 11.31
CA ASP A 670 3.50 -26.86 11.83
C ASP A 670 4.79 -26.66 12.65
N GLU A 671 5.71 -25.83 12.18
CA GLU A 671 6.92 -25.48 12.94
C GLU A 671 6.61 -24.76 14.24
N LEU A 672 5.60 -23.88 14.25
CA LEU A 672 5.11 -23.25 15.48
C LEU A 672 4.54 -24.29 16.46
N GLN A 673 3.77 -25.27 15.99
CA GLN A 673 3.29 -26.35 16.86
C GLN A 673 4.44 -27.21 17.40
N GLN A 674 5.47 -27.47 16.59
CA GLN A 674 6.66 -28.19 17.03
C GLN A 674 7.45 -27.39 18.08
N TYR A 675 7.60 -26.07 17.90
CA TYR A 675 8.17 -25.17 18.90
C TYR A 675 7.39 -25.24 20.21
N ILE A 676 6.07 -25.08 20.18
CA ILE A 676 5.22 -25.16 21.38
C ILE A 676 5.39 -26.52 22.10
N ARG A 677 5.49 -27.64 21.36
CA ARG A 677 5.74 -28.96 21.96
C ARG A 677 7.12 -29.07 22.60
N ALA A 678 8.15 -28.48 21.99
CA ALA A 678 9.49 -28.42 22.55
C ALA A 678 9.51 -27.58 23.84
N VAL A 679 8.90 -26.39 23.82
CA VAL A 679 8.77 -25.52 25.00
C VAL A 679 8.07 -26.23 26.16
N LYS A 680 6.99 -26.99 25.91
CA LYS A 680 6.31 -27.77 26.96
C LYS A 680 7.19 -28.81 27.66
N ARG A 681 8.28 -29.23 27.02
CA ARG A 681 9.25 -30.21 27.54
C ARG A 681 10.55 -29.54 28.02
N SER A 682 10.68 -28.24 27.83
CA SER A 682 11.87 -27.48 28.17
C SER A 682 11.86 -27.12 29.66
N ASP A 683 13.04 -27.06 30.26
CA ASP A 683 13.22 -26.56 31.64
C ASP A 683 13.12 -25.03 31.72
N ILE A 684 13.06 -24.33 30.57
CA ILE A 684 12.96 -22.87 30.49
C ILE A 684 11.49 -22.44 30.61
N THR A 685 11.04 -22.23 31.84
CA THR A 685 9.62 -21.93 32.15
C THR A 685 9.11 -20.56 31.67
N THR A 686 10.00 -19.66 31.25
CA THR A 686 9.66 -18.30 30.79
C THR A 686 9.30 -18.22 29.31
N LEU A 687 9.45 -19.31 28.56
CA LEU A 687 9.13 -19.35 27.13
C LEU A 687 7.62 -19.33 26.87
N LYS A 688 7.24 -18.72 25.75
CA LYS A 688 5.86 -18.47 25.34
C LYS A 688 5.19 -19.72 24.79
N LEU A 689 4.11 -20.14 25.45
CA LEU A 689 3.22 -21.22 24.98
C LEU A 689 2.04 -20.73 24.16
N ASP A 690 1.47 -19.58 24.54
CA ASP A 690 0.31 -19.00 23.89
C ASP A 690 0.75 -18.10 22.74
N TRP A 691 0.46 -18.50 21.50
CA TRP A 691 0.73 -17.74 20.28
C TRP A 691 -0.53 -17.19 19.62
N ASP A 692 -1.65 -17.19 20.35
CA ASP A 692 -2.93 -16.72 19.86
C ASP A 692 -3.05 -15.20 20.00
N PHE A 693 -2.40 -14.48 19.09
CA PHE A 693 -2.48 -13.03 18.98
C PHE A 693 -2.68 -12.59 17.52
N PRO A 694 -3.35 -11.45 17.27
CA PRO A 694 -3.82 -11.10 15.92
C PRO A 694 -2.73 -11.08 14.84
N LYS A 695 -1.53 -10.59 15.17
CA LYS A 695 -0.41 -10.53 14.21
C LYS A 695 0.12 -11.91 13.80
N ALA A 696 -0.10 -12.95 14.60
CA ALA A 696 0.18 -14.33 14.21
C ALA A 696 -0.89 -14.92 13.29
N HIS A 697 -1.97 -14.20 12.98
CA HIS A 697 -3.05 -14.62 12.10
C HIS A 697 -3.16 -13.78 10.82
N LEU A 698 -2.88 -12.47 10.88
CA LEU A 698 -3.18 -11.50 9.82
C LEU A 698 -2.54 -11.81 8.46
N TRP A 699 -1.38 -12.46 8.42
CA TRP A 699 -0.76 -12.92 7.18
C TRP A 699 -1.57 -13.94 6.38
N LYS A 700 -2.57 -14.60 6.97
CA LYS A 700 -3.49 -15.47 6.23
C LYS A 700 -4.27 -14.71 5.16
N HIS A 701 -4.37 -13.39 5.30
CA HIS A 701 -5.07 -12.51 4.37
C HIS A 701 -4.15 -11.91 3.30
N VAL A 702 -2.84 -12.19 3.32
CA VAL A 702 -1.89 -11.54 2.39
C VAL A 702 -2.15 -11.93 0.93
N ILE A 703 -2.52 -13.19 0.67
CA ILE A 703 -2.84 -13.67 -0.68
C ILE A 703 -4.07 -12.96 -1.21
N GLN A 704 -5.12 -12.88 -0.39
CA GLN A 704 -6.34 -12.15 -0.73
C GLN A 704 -6.06 -10.66 -0.97
N ASP A 705 -5.22 -10.03 -0.15
CA ASP A 705 -4.83 -8.64 -0.35
C ASP A 705 -4.05 -8.46 -1.67
N ILE A 706 -3.14 -9.38 -2.02
CA ILE A 706 -2.38 -9.31 -3.27
C ILE A 706 -3.31 -9.44 -4.48
N GLN A 707 -4.21 -10.42 -4.45
CA GLN A 707 -5.19 -10.63 -5.52
C GLN A 707 -6.12 -9.42 -5.66
N ALA A 708 -6.60 -8.87 -4.55
CA ALA A 708 -7.55 -7.76 -4.56
C ALA A 708 -6.92 -6.40 -4.90
N LYS A 709 -5.71 -6.11 -4.41
CA LYS A 709 -5.14 -4.75 -4.33
C LYS A 709 -3.73 -4.63 -4.94
N GLY A 710 -3.23 -5.68 -5.58
CA GLY A 710 -1.84 -5.73 -6.06
C GLY A 710 -0.84 -5.96 -4.92
N VAL A 711 0.45 -5.83 -5.22
CA VAL A 711 1.52 -6.30 -4.33
C VAL A 711 1.66 -5.53 -3.01
N ALA A 712 2.30 -6.14 -2.01
CA ALA A 712 2.31 -5.64 -0.63
C ALA A 712 2.96 -4.26 -0.42
N ARG A 713 3.77 -3.79 -1.37
CA ARG A 713 4.30 -2.42 -1.34
C ARG A 713 3.21 -1.36 -1.47
N ASN A 714 2.11 -1.64 -2.16
CA ASN A 714 0.99 -0.70 -2.40
C ASN A 714 0.30 -0.26 -1.11
N TYR A 715 0.31 -1.11 -0.08
CA TYR A 715 -0.37 -0.86 1.20
C TYR A 715 0.58 -0.87 2.40
N SER A 716 1.88 -0.64 2.14
CA SER A 716 2.91 -0.55 3.17
C SER A 716 2.81 0.74 3.98
N THR A 717 2.93 0.64 5.30
CA THR A 717 3.00 1.84 6.16
C THR A 717 4.36 2.54 6.14
N ARG A 718 5.38 1.98 5.49
CA ARG A 718 6.76 2.52 5.49
C ARG A 718 6.87 3.94 4.93
N PRO A 719 6.31 4.25 3.73
CA PRO A 719 6.41 5.60 3.16
C PRO A 719 5.69 6.63 4.04
N ASN A 720 4.49 6.28 4.50
CA ASN A 720 3.68 7.13 5.37
C ASN A 720 4.37 7.44 6.71
N LYS A 721 5.05 6.46 7.31
CA LYS A 721 5.86 6.68 8.53
C LYS A 721 7.05 7.60 8.31
N LYS A 722 7.65 7.64 7.12
CA LYS A 722 8.74 8.58 6.81
C LYS A 722 8.26 10.03 6.99
N MET A 723 7.00 10.31 6.63
CA MET A 723 6.38 11.63 6.81
C MET A 723 6.20 12.02 8.29
N HIS A 724 6.18 11.07 9.24
CA HIS A 724 6.21 11.44 10.65
C HIS A 724 7.51 12.14 11.05
N GLY A 725 8.62 11.88 10.36
CA GLY A 725 9.88 12.60 10.57
C GLY A 725 9.71 14.09 10.29
N THR A 726 9.20 14.43 9.11
CA THR A 726 8.99 15.83 8.71
C THR A 726 8.03 16.58 9.63
N LEU A 727 7.04 15.91 10.23
CA LEU A 727 6.15 16.53 11.22
C LEU A 727 6.85 16.80 12.55
N LYS A 728 7.75 15.91 12.98
CA LYS A 728 8.59 16.13 14.18
C LYS A 728 9.54 17.29 13.96
N ASP A 729 10.15 17.37 12.78
CA ASP A 729 11.06 18.48 12.41
C ASP A 729 10.28 19.80 12.37
N ALA A 730 9.09 19.82 11.76
CA ALA A 730 8.22 21.00 11.77
C ALA A 730 7.81 21.42 13.20
N TYR A 731 7.54 20.47 14.09
CA TYR A 731 7.27 20.76 15.49
C TYR A 731 8.51 21.31 16.22
N ALA A 732 9.67 20.68 16.06
CA ALA A 732 10.89 21.02 16.77
C ALA A 732 11.48 22.36 16.30
N ASP A 733 11.53 22.58 14.99
CA ASP A 733 12.31 23.67 14.39
C ASP A 733 11.43 24.86 13.97
N ARG A 734 10.13 24.63 13.78
CA ARG A 734 9.22 25.60 13.15
C ARG A 734 7.93 25.85 13.94
N SER A 735 7.83 25.35 15.16
CA SER A 735 6.73 25.64 16.08
C SER A 735 7.21 26.38 17.34
N ASN A 736 6.32 27.18 17.92
CA ASN A 736 6.55 27.81 19.23
C ASN A 736 5.99 27.00 20.42
N GLY A 737 5.56 25.75 20.18
CA GLY A 737 4.94 24.88 21.19
C GLY A 737 3.51 25.24 21.63
N LYS A 738 2.85 26.23 21.00
CA LYS A 738 1.44 26.62 21.25
C LYS A 738 0.64 26.57 19.95
N ASP A 739 -0.63 26.18 19.97
CA ASP A 739 -1.46 26.07 18.74
C ASP A 739 -0.70 25.35 17.60
N ILE A 740 -0.07 24.22 17.95
CA ILE A 740 0.99 23.57 17.16
C ILE A 740 0.45 23.04 15.84
N GLU A 741 -0.81 22.64 15.80
CA GLU A 741 -1.50 22.05 14.66
C GLU A 741 -1.47 23.02 13.49
N LYS A 742 -1.83 24.29 13.73
CA LYS A 742 -1.83 25.32 12.68
C LYS A 742 -0.43 25.60 12.14
N GLN A 743 0.60 25.54 12.99
CA GLN A 743 1.97 25.83 12.59
C GLN A 743 2.53 24.69 11.75
N ILE A 744 2.36 23.44 12.21
CA ILE A 744 2.82 22.24 11.51
C ILE A 744 2.10 22.11 10.17
N LEU A 745 0.77 22.23 10.15
CA LEU A 745 -0.01 22.12 8.91
C LEU A 745 0.30 23.23 7.91
N ARG A 746 0.68 24.43 8.38
CA ARG A 746 1.17 25.49 7.49
C ARG A 746 2.52 25.13 6.87
N VAL A 747 3.46 24.61 7.65
CA VAL A 747 4.78 24.17 7.14
C VAL A 747 4.62 23.04 6.13
N ASP A 748 3.78 22.05 6.44
CA ASP A 748 3.42 20.97 5.52
C ASP A 748 2.83 21.51 4.20
N HIS A 749 1.89 22.45 4.29
CA HIS A 749 1.28 23.08 3.12
C HIS A 749 2.28 23.91 2.31
N HIS A 750 3.24 24.58 2.95
CA HIS A 750 4.35 25.24 2.26
C HIS A 750 5.22 24.24 1.51
N HIS A 751 5.57 23.10 2.12
CA HIS A 751 6.34 22.06 1.45
C HIS A 751 5.59 21.51 0.22
N LEU A 752 4.28 21.27 0.33
CA LEU A 752 3.46 20.83 -0.80
C LEU A 752 3.46 21.85 -1.96
N ALA A 753 3.30 23.14 -1.66
CA ALA A 753 3.36 24.21 -2.65
C ALA A 753 4.73 24.30 -3.33
N ILE A 754 5.82 24.13 -2.55
CA ILE A 754 7.18 24.11 -3.09
C ILE A 754 7.39 22.90 -4.00
N LYS A 755 6.87 21.72 -3.66
CA LYS A 755 6.91 20.53 -4.53
C LYS A 755 6.21 20.77 -5.87
N LEU A 756 5.02 21.40 -5.85
CA LEU A 756 4.29 21.78 -7.07
C LEU A 756 5.13 22.72 -7.96
N LEU A 757 5.63 23.82 -7.38
CA LEU A 757 6.38 24.82 -8.13
C LEU A 757 7.73 24.30 -8.63
N ARG A 758 8.40 23.46 -7.84
CA ARG A 758 9.63 22.77 -8.25
C ARG A 758 9.39 21.90 -9.48
N GLY A 759 8.33 21.08 -9.48
CA GLY A 759 7.98 20.25 -10.65
C GLY A 759 7.73 21.09 -11.91
N ARG A 760 7.06 22.25 -11.78
CA ARG A 760 6.85 23.16 -12.91
C ARG A 760 8.16 23.73 -13.46
N VAL A 761 9.13 24.05 -12.60
CA VAL A 761 10.46 24.56 -12.99
C VAL A 761 11.30 23.46 -13.65
N GLU A 762 11.28 22.25 -13.10
CA GLU A 762 12.00 21.09 -13.65
C GLU A 762 11.48 20.75 -15.05
N ALA A 763 10.15 20.66 -15.22
CA ALA A 763 9.53 20.40 -16.53
C ALA A 763 9.82 21.47 -17.59
N GLU A 764 9.93 22.74 -17.19
CA GLU A 764 10.30 23.81 -18.11
C GLU A 764 11.79 23.77 -18.48
N SER A 765 12.65 23.40 -17.54
CA SER A 765 14.09 23.22 -17.79
C SER A 765 14.33 22.09 -18.80
N GLU A 766 13.57 20.99 -18.69
CA GLU A 766 13.62 19.85 -19.63
C GLU A 766 13.14 20.23 -21.05
N ARG A 767 12.05 21.02 -21.17
CA ARG A 767 11.59 21.53 -22.48
C ARG A 767 12.63 22.43 -23.14
N GLN A 768 13.34 23.23 -22.36
CA GLN A 768 14.39 24.12 -22.87
C GLN A 768 15.68 23.37 -23.25
N SER A 769 16.01 22.25 -22.60
CA SER A 769 17.09 21.39 -23.05
C SER A 769 16.73 20.65 -24.34
N ALA A 770 15.52 20.11 -24.45
CA ALA A 770 15.07 19.40 -25.66
C ALA A 770 15.03 20.31 -26.90
N SER A 771 14.55 21.55 -26.77
CA SER A 771 14.51 22.51 -27.89
C SER A 771 15.87 23.05 -28.33
N ARG A 772 16.93 22.89 -27.52
CA ARG A 772 18.31 23.27 -27.90
C ARG A 772 19.00 22.19 -28.73
N ASP A 773 18.64 20.93 -28.57
CA ASP A 773 19.16 19.82 -29.37
C ASP A 773 18.49 19.75 -30.77
N ASP A 774 17.24 20.21 -30.89
CA ASP A 774 16.54 20.32 -32.20
C ASP A 774 17.06 21.48 -33.09
N GLY A 775 17.87 22.39 -32.53
CA GLY A 775 18.42 23.54 -33.25
C GLY A 775 19.50 23.22 -34.29
N ASP A 776 20.07 22.01 -34.28
CA ASP A 776 21.09 21.56 -35.24
C ASP A 776 20.54 20.67 -36.37
N VAL A 777 19.21 20.51 -36.48
CA VAL A 777 18.56 19.69 -37.51
C VAL A 777 17.43 20.43 -38.24
N GLU A 778 17.60 21.71 -38.57
CA GLU A 778 16.76 22.36 -39.60
C GLU A 778 17.35 22.21 -41.01
N ALA A 779 17.27 20.98 -41.53
CA ALA A 779 17.27 20.71 -42.97
C ALA A 779 16.63 19.35 -43.31
N ALA A 780 15.32 19.18 -43.06
CA ALA A 780 14.35 18.57 -43.99
C ALA A 780 13.04 18.10 -43.31
N SER A 781 11.94 18.52 -43.93
CA SER A 781 10.67 17.77 -44.07
C SER A 781 9.74 17.57 -42.85
N THR A 782 8.60 18.25 -42.97
CA THR A 782 7.32 18.16 -42.28
C THR A 782 6.77 16.73 -42.10
N ARG A 783 6.34 16.36 -40.88
CA ARG A 783 5.02 15.74 -40.57
C ARG A 783 4.84 15.37 -39.07
N THR A 784 3.70 15.85 -38.55
CA THR A 784 2.84 15.32 -37.46
C THR A 784 3.43 14.99 -36.08
N SER A 785 2.99 15.80 -35.12
CA SER A 785 3.26 15.88 -33.70
C SER A 785 2.63 14.76 -32.85
N GLY A 786 3.42 14.23 -31.92
CA GLY A 786 2.99 13.50 -30.72
C GLY A 786 4.11 13.58 -29.69
N LEU A 787 3.91 14.37 -28.62
CA LEU A 787 4.89 14.63 -27.56
C LEU A 787 4.47 13.87 -26.29
N SER A 788 5.35 12.98 -25.82
CA SER A 788 5.25 12.23 -24.56
C SER A 788 6.57 12.38 -23.80
N THR A 789 6.51 12.70 -22.50
CA THR A 789 7.66 13.04 -21.65
C THR A 789 7.86 11.95 -20.57
N SER A 790 9.09 11.48 -20.38
CA SER A 790 9.43 10.27 -19.60
C SER A 790 9.82 10.53 -18.13
N ILE A 791 9.49 9.59 -17.24
CA ILE A 791 10.15 9.35 -15.95
C ILE A 791 10.46 7.85 -15.88
N ALA A 792 11.75 7.51 -15.72
CA ALA A 792 12.25 6.14 -15.82
C ALA A 792 11.83 5.24 -14.63
N ILE A 793 11.28 4.06 -14.96
CA ILE A 793 10.92 2.99 -14.02
C ILE A 793 11.94 1.86 -14.22
N HIS A 794 12.79 1.59 -13.22
CA HIS A 794 13.72 0.46 -13.27
C HIS A 794 13.10 -0.79 -12.64
N TYR A 795 12.62 -1.71 -13.47
CA TYR A 795 12.38 -3.10 -13.08
C TYR A 795 13.69 -3.89 -13.24
N LEU A 796 14.28 -4.32 -12.13
CA LEU A 796 15.45 -5.22 -12.15
C LEU A 796 14.98 -6.67 -12.32
N GLY A 797 14.92 -7.10 -13.58
CA GLY A 797 14.91 -8.51 -13.98
C GLY A 797 16.30 -8.93 -14.43
N ASP A 798 16.85 -9.93 -13.74
CA ASP A 798 17.91 -10.86 -14.14
C ASP A 798 19.13 -10.32 -14.93
N ARG A 799 20.29 -10.22 -14.27
CA ARG A 799 21.59 -10.22 -14.94
C ARG A 799 22.46 -11.30 -14.33
N GLY A 800 22.78 -12.27 -15.19
CA GLY A 800 23.58 -13.44 -14.88
C GLY A 800 24.95 -13.12 -14.31
N HIS A 801 25.46 -14.13 -13.61
CA HIS A 801 26.81 -14.22 -13.07
C HIS A 801 27.89 -13.78 -14.07
N PRO A 802 28.91 -13.09 -13.54
CA PRO A 802 30.29 -13.36 -13.91
C PRO A 802 31.09 -13.82 -12.66
N PRO A 803 32.28 -14.41 -12.86
CA PRO A 803 32.89 -15.43 -11.97
C PRO A 803 33.37 -14.94 -10.61
#